data_AF-A0A4P5Y503-F1
#
_entry.id   AF-A0A4P5Y503-F1
#
_cell.length_a   1.000
_cell.length_b   1.000
_cell.length_c   1.000
_cell.angle_alpha   90.00
_cell.angle_beta   90.00
_cell.angle_gamma   90.00
#
_symmetry.space_group_name_H-M   'P 1'
#
loop_
_entity.id
_entity.type
_entity.pdbx_description
1 polymer ?
#
loop_
_entity_poly.entity_id
_entity_poly.type
_entity_poly.pdbx_seq_one_letter_code
_entity_poly.pdbx_strand_id
1 'polypeptide(L)'
;MSIRLDLDEPRSEFDDVILLEFADDDVPDPTNTRTALGGLLVSLLLHAWLMMNLGGWLLPEPVEALEPVLETTFAEKVIHQEIEDAIPFELANPDDRELEVREVTNAMSLGLAVVQNVPKVAAPAKQLLDEARVDLAKLPAYDVPEGLKFDDRLVVKGSTGEQMVQIESALDRVTWEIAQNLQESKLLVVWLLDGSGSLKTQREAVAKRLRRIYGELGALENTSTIPRHDKGLLSSVVMFGEKTNFIVKPTDNFDEVQEGIANLPTDSSGVENVFTAIKQTVNLWSSYRTEQHRRIMLITITDEAGDDFGKPHLDAIAICRRYGAKAYVIGPTAPFGQRRGFVPYVAPENGKTYQIPIDLGPEAAMAENVSLPFWFNGPQYDYLSSGFAPFGLARLVSETGGVYFLTNMTTMAGLAPIGTFDEATLRTFAPDYSFGEVDEFAKDVRKHPLRVCVLNAAQMSLRFKIKGAPRLDIRVTANNFRQTATNAQKDVAESQYMLDAMLQAFPPGIEKQLDREPSLRWRMAFSLNYGRLLANRTRNLEYNSALALMKTSLSEGDINTRSNHWIFHPSPDVKNSGVASKKGAQLAVDLLNRVVTEAPGTPWAIMAARELQYPLGIRVEERFIPPPPPAAQNKAQPTPQKPRPLFIPDPKKQQPPTPPPKPPVLPKL
;
A
#
# COMPACT_ATOMS: atom_id res chain seq x y z
N MET A 1 39.75 -84.92 65.73
CA MET A 1 38.47 -84.24 66.11
C MET A 1 37.59 -84.30 64.87
N SER A 2 36.32 -84.64 65.04
CA SER A 2 35.54 -85.59 64.23
C SER A 2 35.23 -85.26 62.74
N ILE A 3 35.53 -86.27 61.89
CA ILE A 3 34.92 -86.79 60.62
C ILE A 3 34.80 -85.83 59.41
N ARG A 4 35.71 -85.80 58.40
CA ARG A 4 36.02 -86.66 57.19
C ARG A 4 34.95 -86.68 56.05
N LEU A 5 35.24 -86.01 54.92
CA LEU A 5 35.54 -86.50 53.51
C LEU A 5 34.28 -86.99 52.73
N ASP A 6 34.01 -86.75 51.44
CA ASP A 6 34.76 -86.34 50.23
C ASP A 6 33.78 -85.88 49.09
N LEU A 7 34.31 -85.03 48.18
CA LEU A 7 34.12 -84.85 46.71
C LEU A 7 32.77 -85.13 45.97
N ASP A 8 32.32 -84.17 45.12
CA ASP A 8 32.24 -84.25 43.63
C ASP A 8 31.30 -83.20 42.97
N GLU A 9 31.91 -82.27 42.20
CA GLU A 9 31.71 -81.83 40.78
C GLU A 9 30.30 -81.71 40.07
N PRO A 10 30.19 -81.15 38.83
CA PRO A 10 29.53 -79.85 38.51
C PRO A 10 28.36 -79.93 37.48
N ARG A 11 27.55 -78.85 37.28
CA ARG A 11 26.59 -78.66 36.13
C ARG A 11 26.31 -77.16 35.91
N SER A 12 26.57 -76.51 34.77
CA SER A 12 26.16 -76.66 33.35
C SER A 12 24.82 -75.98 33.01
N GLU A 13 24.92 -75.07 32.04
CA GLU A 13 23.94 -74.18 31.44
C GLU A 13 23.21 -74.88 30.26
N PHE A 14 21.97 -74.44 29.98
CA PHE A 14 21.08 -74.75 28.83
C PHE A 14 20.12 -75.98 28.86
N ASP A 15 19.01 -75.78 28.14
CA ASP A 15 17.90 -76.67 27.74
C ASP A 15 16.75 -76.83 28.79
N ASP A 16 15.45 -76.84 28.49
CA ASP A 16 14.75 -77.21 27.25
C ASP A 16 13.25 -76.79 27.28
N VAL A 17 12.63 -76.79 26.10
CA VAL A 17 11.23 -76.49 25.74
C VAL A 17 10.26 -77.60 26.16
N ILE A 18 9.02 -77.29 26.60
CA ILE A 18 7.85 -78.17 26.45
C ILE A 18 6.58 -77.37 26.08
N LEU A 19 5.95 -77.77 24.96
CA LEU A 19 4.62 -77.40 24.46
C LEU A 19 3.50 -77.74 25.46
N LEU A 20 2.45 -76.92 25.52
CA LEU A 20 1.15 -77.36 26.05
C LEU A 20 0.02 -77.08 25.07
N GLU A 21 -0.78 -78.13 24.90
CA GLU A 21 -1.85 -78.37 23.93
C GLU A 21 -2.97 -77.32 23.91
N PHE A 22 -3.53 -77.14 22.72
CA PHE A 22 -4.88 -76.60 22.55
C PHE A 22 -5.89 -77.63 23.06
N ALA A 23 -6.54 -77.32 24.18
CA ALA A 23 -7.79 -77.96 24.56
C ALA A 23 -8.95 -77.07 24.09
N ASP A 24 -9.67 -77.56 23.08
CA ASP A 24 -11.05 -77.16 22.85
C ASP A 24 -11.87 -77.57 24.08
N ASP A 25 -12.52 -76.60 24.73
CA ASP A 25 -13.84 -76.80 25.33
C ASP A 25 -14.51 -75.45 25.63
N ASP A 26 -15.63 -75.24 24.94
CA ASP A 26 -16.64 -74.22 25.14
C ASP A 26 -17.27 -74.34 26.55
N VAL A 27 -17.06 -73.35 27.42
CA VAL A 27 -18.11 -72.84 28.33
C VAL A 27 -17.86 -71.34 28.59
N PRO A 28 -18.70 -70.42 28.09
CA PRO A 28 -18.62 -69.03 28.51
C PRO A 28 -19.16 -68.93 29.94
N ASP A 29 -18.27 -68.76 30.91
CA ASP A 29 -18.64 -68.45 32.29
C ASP A 29 -19.40 -67.09 32.29
N PRO A 30 -20.70 -67.07 32.64
CA PRO A 30 -21.51 -65.85 32.62
C PRO A 30 -21.09 -64.84 33.70
N THR A 31 -20.16 -65.20 34.58
CA THR A 31 -19.62 -64.27 35.59
C THR A 31 -18.51 -63.38 35.04
N ASN A 32 -17.67 -63.88 34.11
CA ASN A 32 -16.54 -63.12 33.55
C ASN A 32 -16.97 -62.09 32.49
N THR A 33 -18.05 -62.38 31.74
CA THR A 33 -18.63 -61.41 30.79
C THR A 33 -19.34 -60.26 31.48
N ARG A 34 -19.95 -60.50 32.66
CA ARG A 34 -20.60 -59.45 33.47
C ARG A 34 -19.61 -58.50 34.13
N THR A 35 -18.47 -58.99 34.60
CA THR A 35 -17.40 -58.15 35.18
C THR A 35 -16.67 -57.35 34.10
N ALA A 36 -16.45 -57.93 32.91
CA ALA A 36 -15.87 -57.22 31.77
C ALA A 36 -16.78 -56.11 31.23
N LEU A 37 -18.09 -56.36 31.09
CA LEU A 37 -19.08 -55.34 30.72
C LEU A 37 -19.21 -54.25 31.78
N GLY A 38 -19.16 -54.61 33.07
CA GLY A 38 -19.14 -53.65 34.17
C GLY A 38 -17.91 -52.75 34.14
N GLY A 39 -16.72 -53.31 33.90
CA GLY A 39 -15.47 -52.55 33.78
C GLY A 39 -15.48 -51.60 32.58
N LEU A 40 -16.04 -52.02 31.45
CA LEU A 40 -16.14 -51.20 30.24
C LEU A 40 -17.13 -50.04 30.44
N LEU A 41 -18.25 -50.27 31.12
CA LEU A 41 -19.21 -49.23 31.50
C LEU A 41 -18.61 -48.20 32.47
N VAL A 42 -17.89 -48.67 33.50
CA VAL A 42 -17.22 -47.78 34.46
C VAL A 42 -16.13 -46.95 33.77
N SER A 43 -15.35 -47.56 32.87
CA SER A 43 -14.32 -46.85 32.09
C SER A 43 -14.94 -45.80 31.16
N LEU A 44 -16.05 -46.12 30.47
CA LEU A 44 -16.76 -45.15 29.63
C LEU A 44 -17.33 -43.99 30.44
N LEU A 45 -17.90 -44.26 31.61
CA LEU A 45 -18.42 -43.22 32.50
C LEU A 45 -17.30 -42.33 33.04
N LEU A 46 -16.15 -42.90 33.38
CA LEU A 46 -14.98 -42.16 33.82
C LEU A 46 -14.45 -41.24 32.71
N HIS A 47 -14.31 -41.75 31.48
CA HIS A 47 -13.83 -40.96 30.34
C HIS A 47 -14.85 -39.89 29.93
N ALA A 48 -16.16 -40.19 29.97
CA ALA A 48 -17.20 -39.20 29.72
C ALA A 48 -17.17 -38.09 30.78
N TRP A 49 -17.04 -38.44 32.05
CA TRP A 49 -16.90 -37.49 33.15
C TRP A 49 -15.64 -36.62 32.99
N LEU A 50 -14.50 -37.22 32.63
CA LEU A 50 -13.24 -36.51 32.41
C LEU A 50 -13.37 -35.51 31.26
N MET A 51 -13.95 -35.92 30.13
CA MET A 51 -14.20 -35.05 28.97
C MET A 51 -15.16 -33.90 29.30
N MET A 52 -16.17 -34.15 30.13
CA MET A 52 -17.12 -33.13 30.57
C MET A 52 -16.45 -32.07 31.46
N ASN A 53 -15.55 -32.49 32.35
CA ASN A 53 -14.82 -31.57 33.23
C ASN A 53 -13.71 -30.81 32.49
N LEU A 54 -12.99 -31.43 31.55
CA LEU A 54 -12.00 -30.74 30.71
C LEU A 54 -12.67 -29.82 29.68
N GLY A 55 -13.83 -30.19 29.14
CA GLY A 55 -14.62 -29.34 28.24
C GLY A 55 -15.11 -28.05 28.91
N GLY A 56 -15.38 -28.09 30.22
CA GLY A 56 -15.74 -26.89 31.01
C GLY A 56 -14.60 -25.90 31.20
N TRP A 57 -13.34 -26.28 30.96
CA TRP A 57 -12.18 -25.41 31.12
C TRP A 57 -11.75 -24.70 29.82
N LEU A 58 -12.24 -25.15 28.67
CA LEU A 58 -11.95 -24.57 27.34
C LEU A 58 -13.05 -23.67 26.78
N LEU A 59 -14.21 -23.59 27.45
CA LEU A 59 -15.26 -22.65 27.08
C LEU A 59 -15.03 -21.34 27.85
N PRO A 60 -14.72 -20.21 27.19
CA PRO A 60 -14.78 -18.92 27.87
C PRO A 60 -16.20 -18.76 28.41
N GLU A 61 -16.35 -18.35 29.67
CA GLU A 61 -17.66 -18.10 30.25
C GLU A 61 -18.50 -17.26 29.27
N PRO A 62 -19.76 -17.65 28.99
CA PRO A 62 -20.65 -16.76 28.27
C PRO A 62 -20.77 -15.52 29.15
N VAL A 63 -20.18 -14.42 28.69
CA VAL A 63 -20.40 -13.11 29.29
C VAL A 63 -21.89 -12.90 29.24
N GLU A 64 -22.56 -13.06 30.38
CA GLU A 64 -23.94 -12.62 30.55
C GLU A 64 -23.96 -11.19 30.06
N ALA A 65 -24.71 -10.94 28.99
CA ALA A 65 -25.03 -9.59 28.61
C ALA A 65 -25.80 -9.01 29.80
N LEU A 66 -25.09 -8.29 30.66
CA LEU A 66 -25.69 -7.39 31.62
C LEU A 66 -26.61 -6.50 30.79
N GLU A 67 -27.91 -6.78 30.85
CA GLU A 67 -28.91 -5.80 30.48
C GLU A 67 -28.51 -4.51 31.21
N PRO A 68 -28.36 -3.38 30.51
CA PRO A 68 -28.08 -2.14 31.20
C PRO A 68 -29.29 -1.83 32.07
N VAL A 69 -29.23 -2.20 33.34
CA VAL A 69 -30.08 -1.61 34.36
C VAL A 69 -29.75 -0.13 34.32
N LEU A 70 -30.68 0.65 33.78
CA LEU A 70 -30.71 2.10 33.94
C LEU A 70 -30.96 2.38 35.42
N GLU A 71 -29.93 2.25 36.24
CA GLU A 71 -29.87 2.96 37.51
C GLU A 71 -29.61 4.42 37.17
N THR A 72 -30.71 5.18 37.07
CA THR A 72 -30.67 6.64 37.18
C THR A 72 -30.27 6.99 38.61
N THR A 73 -28.98 6.87 38.92
CA THR A 73 -28.42 7.65 40.01
C THR A 73 -28.26 9.06 39.47
N PHE A 74 -29.00 10.00 40.06
CA PHE A 74 -28.64 11.41 39.95
C PHE A 74 -27.33 11.58 40.71
N ALA A 75 -26.22 11.27 40.05
CA ALA A 75 -24.93 11.77 40.46
C ALA A 75 -24.99 13.28 40.21
N GLU A 76 -25.27 14.02 41.29
CA GLU A 76 -24.93 15.44 41.34
C GLU A 76 -23.52 15.56 40.79
N LYS A 77 -23.40 16.32 39.70
CA LYS A 77 -22.16 16.49 38.97
C LYS A 77 -21.16 17.05 39.98
N VAL A 78 -20.35 16.19 40.58
CA VAL A 78 -19.16 16.61 41.30
C VAL A 78 -18.33 17.26 40.22
N ILE A 79 -18.38 18.59 40.19
CA ILE A 79 -17.44 19.42 39.49
C ILE A 79 -16.10 18.94 40.00
N HIS A 80 -15.44 18.10 39.21
CA HIS A 80 -14.02 17.91 39.37
C HIS A 80 -13.48 19.30 39.05
N GLN A 81 -13.16 20.07 40.09
CA GLN A 81 -12.11 21.05 39.93
C GLN A 81 -10.94 20.23 39.43
N GLU A 82 -10.64 20.37 38.14
CA GLU A 82 -9.30 20.11 37.66
C GLU A 82 -8.39 20.75 38.70
N ILE A 83 -7.67 19.92 39.45
CA ILE A 83 -6.49 20.41 40.13
C ILE A 83 -5.65 20.89 38.95
N GLU A 84 -5.64 22.21 38.74
CA GLU A 84 -4.61 22.85 37.95
C GLU A 84 -3.31 22.23 38.46
N ASP A 85 -2.67 21.42 37.64
CA ASP A 85 -1.27 21.11 37.83
C ASP A 85 -0.61 22.47 38.03
N ALA A 86 -0.20 22.74 39.27
CA ALA A 86 0.45 23.97 39.62
C ALA A 86 1.70 24.02 38.76
N ILE A 87 1.61 24.74 37.64
CA ILE A 87 2.75 25.10 36.82
C ILE A 87 3.70 25.74 37.83
N PRO A 88 4.88 25.18 38.11
CA PRO A 88 5.85 25.90 38.88
C PRO A 88 6.09 27.18 38.10
N PHE A 89 5.66 28.31 38.68
CA PHE A 89 5.95 29.62 38.13
C PHE A 89 7.47 29.80 38.26
N GLU A 90 8.21 29.29 37.28
CA GLU A 90 9.48 29.92 36.93
C GLU A 90 9.11 31.33 36.49
N LEU A 91 9.63 32.31 37.24
CA LEU A 91 9.60 33.71 36.84
C LEU A 91 10.10 33.77 35.39
N ALA A 92 9.19 34.09 34.47
CA ALA A 92 9.52 34.28 33.08
C ALA A 92 10.70 35.26 33.00
N ASN A 93 11.74 34.86 32.30
CA ASN A 93 12.84 35.75 32.01
C ASN A 93 12.26 36.94 31.22
N PRO A 94 12.42 38.20 31.65
CA PRO A 94 11.83 39.35 30.97
C PRO A 94 12.29 39.54 29.51
N ASP A 95 13.31 38.80 29.07
CA ASP A 95 13.76 38.73 27.66
C ASP A 95 12.98 37.70 26.81
N ASP A 96 12.14 36.83 27.39
CA ASP A 96 11.37 35.84 26.66
C ASP A 96 10.03 36.42 26.16
N ARG A 97 9.84 36.39 24.83
CA ARG A 97 8.67 36.90 24.10
C ARG A 97 7.37 36.08 24.31
N GLU A 98 7.16 35.49 25.48
CA GLU A 98 5.99 34.64 25.74
C GLU A 98 4.66 35.39 25.71
N LEU A 99 4.65 36.69 26.05
CA LEU A 99 3.45 37.54 26.00
C LEU A 99 2.97 37.74 24.55
N GLU A 100 3.88 38.09 23.63
CA GLU A 100 3.56 38.22 22.20
C GLU A 100 3.06 36.88 21.63
N VAL A 101 3.69 35.75 22.01
CA VAL A 101 3.27 34.41 21.58
C VAL A 101 1.89 34.05 22.12
N ARG A 102 1.55 34.42 23.36
CA ARG A 102 0.21 34.21 23.94
C ARG A 102 -0.87 35.02 23.21
N GLU A 103 -0.61 36.29 22.90
CA GLU A 103 -1.53 37.12 22.12
C GLU A 103 -1.76 36.57 20.71
N VAL A 104 -0.68 36.11 20.06
CA VAL A 104 -0.73 35.43 18.76
C VAL A 104 -1.52 34.13 18.82
N THR A 105 -1.35 33.34 19.89
CA THR A 105 -2.10 32.08 20.10
C THR A 105 -3.59 32.35 20.26
N ASN A 106 -3.97 33.39 20.98
CA ASN A 106 -5.38 33.79 21.11
C ASN A 106 -5.97 34.28 19.77
N ALA A 107 -5.20 35.04 18.99
CA ALA A 107 -5.60 35.47 17.66
C ALA A 107 -5.72 34.32 16.65
N MET A 108 -4.95 33.25 16.83
CA MET A 108 -5.02 32.00 16.06
C MET A 108 -6.32 31.23 16.35
N SER A 109 -6.70 31.10 17.62
CA SER A 109 -7.91 30.40 18.06
C SER A 109 -9.20 30.99 17.45
N LEU A 110 -9.23 32.31 17.26
CA LEU A 110 -10.33 33.00 16.56
C LEU A 110 -10.43 32.61 15.08
N GLY A 111 -9.30 32.34 14.41
CA GLY A 111 -9.29 31.85 13.02
C GLY A 111 -9.83 30.42 12.89
N LEU A 112 -9.49 29.55 13.84
CA LEU A 112 -10.00 28.17 13.91
C LEU A 112 -11.52 28.12 14.17
N ALA A 113 -12.03 28.97 15.06
CA ALA A 113 -13.44 29.01 15.44
C ALA A 113 -14.40 29.40 14.30
N VAL A 114 -13.90 30.03 13.23
CA VAL A 114 -14.71 30.50 12.08
C VAL A 114 -14.94 29.39 11.04
N VAL A 115 -14.26 28.24 11.15
CA VAL A 115 -14.46 27.11 10.23
C VAL A 115 -15.70 26.31 10.65
N GLN A 116 -16.88 26.67 10.14
CA GLN A 116 -18.16 26.05 10.51
C GLN A 116 -18.42 24.67 9.87
N ASN A 117 -17.64 24.28 8.86
CA ASN A 117 -17.85 23.05 8.08
C ASN A 117 -16.60 22.15 8.06
N VAL A 118 -16.06 21.84 9.23
CA VAL A 118 -14.99 20.85 9.35
C VAL A 118 -15.60 19.44 9.37
N PRO A 119 -15.16 18.49 8.52
CA PRO A 119 -15.56 17.10 8.65
C PRO A 119 -15.21 16.59 10.05
N LYS A 120 -16.21 16.10 10.80
CA LYS A 120 -15.94 15.43 12.07
C LYS A 120 -15.17 14.14 11.75
N VAL A 121 -13.92 14.06 12.19
CA VAL A 121 -13.14 12.83 12.13
C VAL A 121 -13.63 11.94 13.28
N ALA A 122 -14.74 11.24 13.04
CA ALA A 122 -15.29 10.30 14.00
C ALA A 122 -14.81 8.90 13.66
N ALA A 123 -13.60 8.54 14.10
CA ALA A 123 -13.22 7.14 14.32
C ALA A 123 -11.97 7.06 15.21
N PRO A 124 -12.02 6.39 16.38
CA PRO A 124 -10.82 5.97 17.07
C PRO A 124 -9.99 4.99 16.20
N ALA A 125 -8.66 5.05 16.35
CA ALA A 125 -7.65 4.25 15.65
C ALA A 125 -7.93 2.74 15.56
N LYS A 126 -8.71 2.17 16.49
CA LYS A 126 -9.08 0.75 16.52
C LYS A 126 -10.15 0.39 15.49
N GLN A 127 -11.00 1.34 15.13
CA GLN A 127 -12.17 1.16 14.26
C GLN A 127 -11.78 1.17 12.77
N LEU A 128 -10.69 1.87 12.40
CA LEU A 128 -10.20 1.96 11.01
C LEU A 128 -9.59 0.66 10.48
N LEU A 129 -8.86 -0.07 11.33
CA LEU A 129 -8.36 -1.42 11.00
C LEU A 129 -9.51 -2.41 10.80
N ASP A 130 -10.60 -2.30 11.56
CA ASP A 130 -11.79 -3.12 11.39
C ASP A 130 -12.66 -2.66 10.20
N GLU A 131 -12.70 -1.37 9.86
CA GLU A 131 -13.36 -0.85 8.65
C GLU A 131 -12.62 -1.24 7.36
N ALA A 132 -11.29 -1.26 7.36
CA ALA A 132 -10.50 -1.79 6.25
C ALA A 132 -10.70 -3.29 6.04
N ARG A 133 -11.12 -4.04 7.08
CA ARG A 133 -11.61 -5.42 6.90
C ARG A 133 -12.89 -5.43 6.07
N VAL A 134 -13.81 -4.47 6.22
CA VAL A 134 -15.16 -4.52 5.61
C VAL A 134 -15.16 -4.35 4.09
N ASP A 135 -14.20 -3.62 3.50
CA ASP A 135 -14.09 -3.49 2.04
C ASP A 135 -13.42 -4.72 1.37
N LEU A 136 -12.67 -5.54 2.13
CA LEU A 136 -12.02 -6.77 1.64
C LEU A 136 -12.74 -8.06 2.09
N ALA A 137 -13.54 -8.02 3.16
CA ALA A 137 -14.19 -9.18 3.79
C ALA A 137 -15.65 -9.43 3.35
N LYS A 138 -16.17 -8.74 2.33
CA LYS A 138 -17.46 -9.10 1.71
C LYS A 138 -17.32 -10.36 0.84
N LEU A 139 -16.99 -11.50 1.47
CA LEU A 139 -16.93 -12.79 0.81
C LEU A 139 -17.58 -13.84 1.72
N PRO A 140 -18.54 -14.64 1.23
CA PRO A 140 -19.12 -15.73 2.01
C PRO A 140 -18.05 -16.79 2.30
N ALA A 141 -17.93 -17.17 3.56
CA ALA A 141 -17.08 -18.27 4.00
C ALA A 141 -17.66 -19.59 3.47
N TYR A 142 -16.87 -20.35 2.73
CA TYR A 142 -17.16 -21.74 2.39
C TYR A 142 -16.00 -22.63 2.80
N ASP A 143 -16.37 -23.80 3.34
CA ASP A 143 -15.49 -24.87 3.79
C ASP A 143 -14.50 -25.30 2.69
N VAL A 144 -13.21 -25.23 3.02
CA VAL A 144 -12.16 -25.85 2.22
C VAL A 144 -12.10 -27.33 2.62
N PRO A 145 -12.29 -28.28 1.71
CA PRO A 145 -12.14 -29.69 2.04
C PRO A 145 -10.67 -29.98 2.38
N GLU A 146 -10.41 -30.38 3.63
CA GLU A 146 -9.13 -30.97 4.02
C GLU A 146 -8.93 -32.30 3.30
N GLY A 147 -7.72 -32.52 2.77
CA GLY A 147 -7.25 -33.86 2.44
C GLY A 147 -6.49 -34.01 1.12
N LEU A 148 -5.24 -33.54 1.09
CA LEU A 148 -4.17 -34.23 0.37
C LEU A 148 -2.84 -33.84 1.02
N LYS A 149 -2.10 -34.84 1.52
CA LYS A 149 -0.78 -34.65 2.12
C LYS A 149 0.14 -33.99 1.09
N PHE A 150 0.64 -32.81 1.43
CA PHE A 150 1.65 -32.10 0.66
C PHE A 150 2.97 -32.87 0.75
N ASP A 151 3.62 -33.06 -0.39
CA ASP A 151 5.04 -33.40 -0.45
C ASP A 151 5.79 -32.09 -0.18
N ASP A 152 6.34 -31.94 1.03
CA ASP A 152 7.10 -30.77 1.53
C ASP A 152 8.46 -30.66 0.81
N ARG A 153 8.45 -30.66 -0.52
CA ARG A 153 9.59 -30.22 -1.31
C ARG A 153 9.69 -28.71 -1.17
N LEU A 154 10.64 -28.29 -0.33
CA LEU A 154 11.15 -26.94 -0.13
C LEU A 154 10.76 -26.02 -1.30
N VAL A 155 9.67 -25.25 -1.14
CA VAL A 155 9.27 -24.25 -2.14
C VAL A 155 10.35 -23.18 -2.11
N VAL A 156 11.23 -23.20 -3.10
CA VAL A 156 12.23 -22.15 -3.30
C VAL A 156 11.45 -20.87 -3.58
N LYS A 157 11.55 -19.89 -2.68
CA LYS A 157 10.88 -18.59 -2.86
C LYS A 157 11.36 -17.93 -4.15
N GLY A 158 10.42 -17.38 -4.91
CA GLY A 158 10.70 -16.66 -6.15
C GLY A 158 11.45 -15.35 -5.90
N SER A 159 12.08 -14.81 -6.95
CA SER A 159 12.77 -13.52 -6.88
C SER A 159 11.82 -12.38 -7.25
N THR A 160 11.76 -11.35 -6.41
CA THR A 160 11.01 -10.12 -6.68
C THR A 160 11.99 -8.96 -6.75
N GLY A 161 12.05 -8.27 -7.89
CA GLY A 161 12.77 -7.01 -8.00
C GLY A 161 14.16 -7.08 -8.61
N GLU A 162 14.34 -7.81 -9.71
CA GLU A 162 15.55 -7.63 -10.53
C GLU A 162 15.64 -6.18 -11.02
N GLN A 163 16.86 -5.64 -11.10
CA GLN A 163 17.16 -4.30 -11.62
C GLN A 163 16.26 -3.93 -12.81
N MET A 164 15.76 -2.69 -12.85
CA MET A 164 14.86 -2.23 -13.92
C MET A 164 15.49 -2.49 -15.31
N VAL A 165 14.83 -3.35 -16.09
CA VAL A 165 15.29 -3.80 -17.41
C VAL A 165 14.34 -3.33 -18.52
N GLN A 166 14.86 -3.24 -19.73
CA GLN A 166 14.02 -3.14 -20.92
C GLN A 166 13.28 -4.47 -21.15
N ILE A 167 12.11 -4.40 -21.79
CA ILE A 167 11.29 -5.59 -22.07
C ILE A 167 12.09 -6.65 -22.84
N GLU A 168 12.94 -6.26 -23.78
CA GLU A 168 13.76 -7.19 -24.56
C GLU A 168 14.74 -7.96 -23.68
N SER A 169 15.36 -7.28 -22.71
CA SER A 169 16.27 -7.89 -21.74
C SER A 169 15.53 -8.82 -20.77
N ALA A 170 14.31 -8.45 -20.36
CA ALA A 170 13.46 -9.33 -19.55
C ALA A 170 13.09 -10.60 -20.32
N LEU A 171 12.73 -10.49 -21.60
CA LEU A 171 12.43 -11.62 -22.47
C LEU A 171 13.65 -12.53 -22.70
N ASP A 172 14.85 -11.96 -22.81
CA ASP A 172 16.09 -12.73 -22.92
C ASP A 172 16.36 -13.55 -21.65
N ARG A 173 16.06 -13.00 -20.48
CA ARG A 173 16.21 -13.72 -19.22
C ARG A 173 15.16 -14.81 -19.05
N VAL A 174 13.92 -14.54 -19.42
CA VAL A 174 12.86 -15.56 -19.51
C VAL A 174 13.26 -16.69 -20.45
N THR A 175 13.93 -16.39 -21.57
CA THR A 175 14.44 -17.40 -22.51
C THR A 175 15.47 -18.30 -21.86
N TRP A 176 16.39 -17.73 -21.09
CA TRP A 176 17.37 -18.49 -20.34
C TRP A 176 16.71 -19.41 -19.30
N GLU A 177 15.69 -18.91 -18.57
CA GLU A 177 14.89 -19.72 -17.63
C GLU A 177 14.14 -20.86 -18.34
N ILE A 178 13.58 -20.61 -19.53
CA ILE A 178 12.94 -21.65 -20.36
C ILE A 178 13.96 -22.73 -20.72
N ALA A 179 15.15 -22.33 -21.23
CA ALA A 179 16.20 -23.26 -21.62
C ALA A 179 16.69 -24.11 -20.44
N GLN A 180 16.92 -23.49 -19.28
CA GLN A 180 17.34 -24.20 -18.06
C GLN A 180 16.28 -25.19 -17.59
N ASN A 181 15.01 -24.80 -17.55
CA ASN A 181 13.94 -25.72 -17.15
C ASN A 181 13.75 -26.87 -18.15
N LEU A 182 13.97 -26.62 -19.44
CA LEU A 182 13.89 -27.61 -20.51
C LEU A 182 15.02 -28.65 -20.44
N GLN A 183 16.18 -28.30 -19.88
CA GLN A 183 17.25 -29.27 -19.59
C GLN A 183 16.86 -30.29 -18.51
N GLU A 184 16.00 -29.90 -17.57
CA GLU A 184 15.64 -30.74 -16.43
C GLU A 184 14.37 -31.57 -16.67
N SER A 185 13.39 -31.04 -17.40
CA SER A 185 12.13 -31.75 -17.69
C SER A 185 11.41 -31.16 -18.91
N LYS A 186 10.44 -31.91 -19.45
CA LYS A 186 9.50 -31.38 -20.44
C LYS A 186 8.77 -30.16 -19.88
N LEU A 187 8.57 -29.15 -20.71
CA LEU A 187 8.04 -27.85 -20.30
C LEU A 187 6.75 -27.52 -21.06
N LEU A 188 5.79 -26.91 -20.35
CA LEU A 188 4.66 -26.18 -20.91
C LEU A 188 4.83 -24.71 -20.55
N VAL A 189 5.07 -23.88 -21.55
CA VAL A 189 5.14 -22.42 -21.42
C VAL A 189 3.79 -21.83 -21.81
N VAL A 190 3.22 -21.03 -20.92
CA VAL A 190 2.00 -20.28 -21.20
C VAL A 190 2.32 -18.80 -21.23
N TRP A 191 2.09 -18.14 -22.36
CA TRP A 191 2.13 -16.69 -22.47
C TRP A 191 0.76 -16.11 -22.12
N LEU A 192 0.66 -15.46 -20.96
CA LEU A 192 -0.50 -14.68 -20.55
C LEU A 192 -0.24 -13.21 -20.91
N LEU A 193 -1.02 -12.68 -21.84
CA LEU A 193 -0.82 -11.35 -22.39
C LEU A 193 -2.04 -10.49 -22.11
N ASP A 194 -1.79 -9.31 -21.57
CA ASP A 194 -2.84 -8.33 -21.37
C ASP A 194 -3.39 -7.87 -22.74
N GLY A 195 -4.72 -7.87 -22.80
CA GLY A 195 -5.54 -7.51 -23.93
C GLY A 195 -5.71 -6.01 -24.14
N SER A 196 -5.28 -5.18 -23.19
CA SER A 196 -5.43 -3.73 -23.20
C SER A 196 -4.90 -3.08 -24.50
N GLY A 197 -5.52 -1.97 -24.87
CA GLY A 197 -5.09 -1.17 -26.03
C GLY A 197 -3.74 -0.50 -25.84
N SER A 198 -3.35 -0.26 -24.58
CA SER A 198 -2.13 0.43 -24.17
C SER A 198 -0.86 -0.37 -24.52
N LEU A 199 -0.96 -1.72 -24.55
CA LEU A 199 0.16 -2.63 -24.84
C LEU A 199 0.31 -3.04 -26.31
N LYS A 200 -0.45 -2.46 -27.24
CA LYS A 200 -0.41 -2.89 -28.65
C LYS A 200 1.00 -2.84 -29.25
N THR A 201 1.72 -1.73 -29.03
CA THR A 201 3.09 -1.54 -29.53
C THR A 201 4.07 -2.52 -28.88
N GLN A 202 3.88 -2.80 -27.60
CA GLN A 202 4.68 -3.70 -26.79
C GLN A 202 4.46 -5.15 -27.24
N ARG A 203 3.22 -5.55 -27.56
CA ARG A 203 2.89 -6.87 -28.10
C ARG A 203 3.59 -7.16 -29.42
N GLU A 204 3.69 -6.17 -30.31
CA GLU A 204 4.45 -6.31 -31.56
C GLU A 204 5.95 -6.53 -31.31
N ALA A 205 6.53 -5.84 -30.33
CA ALA A 205 7.92 -6.02 -29.91
C ALA A 205 8.15 -7.43 -29.30
N VAL A 206 7.24 -7.89 -28.43
CA VAL A 206 7.24 -9.24 -27.85
C VAL A 206 7.20 -10.29 -28.96
N ALA A 207 6.24 -10.19 -29.89
CA ALA A 207 6.10 -11.14 -31.00
C ALA A 207 7.37 -11.26 -31.85
N LYS A 208 7.99 -10.11 -32.16
CA LYS A 208 9.25 -10.06 -32.92
C LYS A 208 10.40 -10.73 -32.16
N ARG A 209 10.51 -10.50 -30.85
CA ARG A 209 11.56 -11.10 -30.02
C ARG A 209 11.38 -12.60 -29.85
N LEU A 210 10.15 -13.06 -29.66
CA LEU A 210 9.83 -14.49 -29.52
C LEU A 210 10.24 -15.30 -30.74
N ARG A 211 10.05 -14.78 -31.95
CA ARG A 211 10.54 -15.43 -33.18
C ARG A 211 12.03 -15.77 -33.08
N ARG A 212 12.83 -14.83 -32.58
CA ARG A 212 14.27 -15.03 -32.40
C ARG A 212 14.56 -16.08 -31.34
N ILE A 213 13.87 -15.99 -30.20
CA ILE A 213 14.02 -16.90 -29.05
C ILE A 213 13.73 -18.35 -29.45
N TYR A 214 12.59 -18.60 -30.09
CA TYR A 214 12.23 -19.96 -30.50
C TYR A 214 13.12 -20.48 -31.63
N GLY A 215 13.63 -19.60 -32.50
CA GLY A 215 14.66 -19.96 -33.48
C GLY A 215 15.98 -20.39 -32.82
N GLU A 216 16.42 -19.68 -31.77
CA GLU A 216 17.62 -20.02 -31.00
C GLU A 216 17.42 -21.32 -30.19
N LEU A 217 16.25 -21.51 -29.55
CA LEU A 217 15.90 -22.74 -28.84
C LEU A 217 15.87 -23.96 -29.79
N GLY A 218 15.30 -23.81 -30.99
CA GLY A 218 15.31 -24.87 -32.01
C GLY A 218 16.72 -25.21 -32.50
N ALA A 219 17.61 -24.22 -32.61
CA ALA A 219 19.02 -24.46 -32.94
C ALA A 219 19.77 -25.22 -31.82
N LEU A 220 19.44 -24.95 -30.55
CA LEU A 220 20.03 -25.63 -29.40
C LEU A 220 19.61 -27.10 -29.30
N GLU A 221 18.36 -27.44 -29.63
CA GLU A 221 17.90 -28.84 -29.75
C GLU A 221 18.67 -29.62 -30.83
N ASN A 222 19.02 -28.94 -31.93
CA ASN A 222 19.81 -29.52 -33.01
C ASN A 222 21.28 -29.76 -32.63
N THR A 223 21.81 -28.99 -31.68
CA THR A 223 23.23 -29.01 -31.26
C THR A 223 23.51 -29.96 -30.07
N SER A 224 22.52 -30.73 -29.61
CA SER A 224 22.63 -31.70 -28.48
C SER A 224 22.97 -31.11 -27.10
N THR A 225 22.85 -29.78 -26.92
CA THR A 225 23.03 -29.10 -25.62
C THR A 225 21.81 -29.25 -24.70
N ILE A 226 20.65 -29.59 -25.26
CA ILE A 226 19.39 -29.85 -24.55
C ILE A 226 19.02 -31.32 -24.79
N PRO A 227 18.58 -32.07 -23.76
CA PRO A 227 18.13 -33.44 -23.95
C PRO A 227 17.02 -33.51 -25.01
N ARG A 228 17.16 -34.40 -26.00
CA ARG A 228 16.14 -34.61 -27.04
C ARG A 228 14.93 -35.32 -26.45
N HIS A 229 14.01 -34.54 -25.91
CA HIS A 229 12.68 -35.00 -25.53
C HIS A 229 11.73 -34.85 -26.72
N ASP A 230 10.98 -35.90 -27.06
CA ASP A 230 9.88 -35.77 -28.02
C ASP A 230 8.85 -34.76 -27.50
N LYS A 231 8.62 -33.71 -28.31
CA LYS A 231 7.91 -32.48 -27.95
C LYS A 231 8.33 -31.92 -26.60
N GLY A 232 9.63 -31.70 -26.40
CA GLY A 232 10.20 -31.21 -25.13
C GLY A 232 9.52 -29.94 -24.63
N LEU A 233 9.31 -28.98 -25.53
CA LEU A 233 8.68 -27.69 -25.26
C LEU A 233 7.30 -27.61 -25.92
N LEU A 234 6.27 -27.33 -25.12
CA LEU A 234 4.97 -26.88 -25.62
C LEU A 234 4.76 -25.43 -25.23
N SER A 235 4.12 -24.66 -26.10
CA SER A 235 3.81 -23.25 -25.88
C SER A 235 2.33 -22.98 -26.13
N SER A 236 1.73 -22.08 -25.36
CA SER A 236 0.36 -21.63 -25.53
C SER A 236 0.24 -20.12 -25.31
N VAL A 237 -0.86 -19.55 -25.82
CA VAL A 237 -1.13 -18.11 -25.74
C VAL A 237 -2.52 -17.88 -25.16
N VAL A 238 -2.57 -17.10 -24.10
CA VAL A 238 -3.77 -16.71 -23.37
C VAL A 238 -3.82 -15.20 -23.31
N MET A 239 -4.98 -14.63 -23.63
CA MET A 239 -5.26 -13.21 -23.46
C MET A 239 -6.16 -13.02 -22.26
N PHE A 240 -5.88 -12.01 -21.45
CA PHE A 240 -6.73 -11.62 -20.32
C PHE A 240 -7.14 -10.15 -20.42
N GLY A 241 -8.21 -9.84 -19.70
CA GLY A 241 -8.94 -8.57 -19.67
C GLY A 241 -10.16 -8.79 -18.78
N GLU A 242 -11.34 -8.34 -19.19
CA GLU A 242 -12.60 -8.67 -18.49
C GLU A 242 -12.82 -10.19 -18.48
N LYS A 243 -12.43 -10.87 -19.59
CA LYS A 243 -12.53 -12.32 -19.76
C LYS A 243 -11.21 -12.90 -20.21
N THR A 244 -10.97 -14.15 -19.81
CA THR A 244 -9.84 -14.95 -20.29
C THR A 244 -10.17 -15.60 -21.62
N ASN A 245 -9.34 -15.37 -22.64
CA ASN A 245 -9.47 -15.95 -23.96
C ASN A 245 -8.26 -16.85 -24.27
N PHE A 246 -8.51 -18.13 -24.56
CA PHE A 246 -7.48 -19.09 -24.93
C PHE A 246 -7.25 -19.04 -26.44
N ILE A 247 -6.23 -18.31 -26.87
CA ILE A 247 -5.97 -17.99 -28.28
C ILE A 247 -5.31 -19.18 -28.98
N VAL A 248 -4.24 -19.70 -28.38
CA VAL A 248 -3.49 -20.84 -28.89
C VAL A 248 -3.45 -21.93 -27.83
N LYS A 249 -3.92 -23.13 -28.18
CA LYS A 249 -3.81 -24.31 -27.30
C LYS A 249 -2.35 -24.79 -27.27
N PRO A 250 -1.92 -25.54 -26.23
CA PRO A 250 -0.55 -26.03 -26.13
C PRO A 250 -0.11 -26.77 -27.40
N THR A 251 0.89 -26.22 -28.08
CA THR A 251 1.40 -26.69 -29.38
C THR A 251 2.93 -26.63 -29.39
N ASP A 252 3.55 -27.49 -30.20
CA ASP A 252 4.98 -27.44 -30.56
C ASP A 252 5.23 -26.60 -31.83
N ASN A 253 4.17 -26.09 -32.46
CA ASN A 253 4.27 -25.21 -33.62
C ASN A 253 4.49 -23.74 -33.20
N PHE A 254 5.74 -23.29 -33.28
CA PHE A 254 6.11 -21.93 -32.88
C PHE A 254 5.54 -20.84 -33.77
N ASP A 255 5.28 -21.12 -35.04
CA ASP A 255 4.67 -20.14 -35.95
C ASP A 255 3.22 -19.82 -35.53
N GLU A 256 2.47 -20.83 -35.07
CA GLU A 256 1.11 -20.68 -34.56
C GLU A 256 1.09 -19.82 -33.27
N VAL A 257 2.04 -20.05 -32.36
CA VAL A 257 2.20 -19.26 -31.13
C VAL A 257 2.50 -17.80 -31.47
N GLN A 258 3.43 -17.57 -32.40
CA GLN A 258 3.82 -16.23 -32.79
C GLN A 258 2.68 -15.47 -33.48
N GLU A 259 1.94 -16.13 -34.38
CA GLU A 259 0.76 -15.56 -35.02
C GLU A 259 -0.34 -15.25 -33.99
N GLY A 260 -0.55 -16.14 -33.02
CA GLY A 260 -1.47 -15.93 -31.92
C GLY A 260 -1.17 -14.70 -31.07
N ILE A 261 0.12 -14.39 -30.85
CA ILE A 261 0.56 -13.18 -30.12
C ILE A 261 0.40 -11.92 -30.97
N ALA A 262 0.76 -11.99 -32.25
CA ALA A 262 0.69 -10.85 -33.17
C ALA A 262 -0.77 -10.42 -33.45
N ASN A 263 -1.69 -11.37 -33.52
CA ASN A 263 -3.09 -11.15 -33.88
C ASN A 263 -4.04 -11.13 -32.67
N LEU A 264 -3.53 -10.78 -31.49
CA LEU A 264 -4.33 -10.71 -30.27
C LEU A 264 -5.48 -9.69 -30.40
N PRO A 265 -6.72 -10.06 -30.02
CA PRO A 265 -7.79 -9.08 -29.93
C PRO A 265 -7.44 -8.00 -28.89
N THR A 266 -8.04 -6.83 -29.04
CA THR A 266 -7.94 -5.74 -28.06
C THR A 266 -9.18 -5.77 -27.18
N ASP A 267 -8.99 -5.82 -25.87
CA ASP A 267 -10.07 -5.58 -24.91
C ASP A 267 -10.28 -4.08 -24.72
N SER A 268 -11.54 -3.65 -24.70
CA SER A 268 -11.95 -2.25 -24.52
C SER A 268 -12.66 -2.01 -23.19
N SER A 269 -12.75 -3.04 -22.34
CA SER A 269 -13.41 -2.98 -21.04
C SER A 269 -12.67 -2.09 -20.03
N GLY A 270 -11.33 -2.04 -20.12
CA GLY A 270 -10.44 -1.45 -19.11
C GLY A 270 -10.55 -2.17 -17.76
N VAL A 271 -10.72 -3.50 -17.79
CA VAL A 271 -10.73 -4.37 -16.61
C VAL A 271 -9.69 -5.45 -16.83
N GLU A 272 -8.81 -5.69 -15.86
CA GLU A 272 -7.72 -6.65 -15.97
C GLU A 272 -7.80 -7.76 -14.92
N ASN A 273 -8.42 -8.89 -15.27
CA ASN A 273 -8.58 -10.04 -14.38
C ASN A 273 -7.39 -11.03 -14.48
N VAL A 274 -6.19 -10.58 -14.10
CA VAL A 274 -4.93 -11.33 -14.22
C VAL A 274 -4.96 -12.64 -13.41
N PHE A 275 -5.37 -12.57 -12.14
CA PHE A 275 -5.30 -13.74 -11.26
C PHE A 275 -6.33 -14.82 -11.63
N THR A 276 -7.50 -14.38 -12.09
CA THR A 276 -8.54 -15.25 -12.63
C THR A 276 -8.05 -15.97 -13.89
N ALA A 277 -7.36 -15.28 -14.79
CA ALA A 277 -6.79 -15.88 -15.99
C ALA A 277 -5.74 -16.96 -15.66
N ILE A 278 -4.87 -16.69 -14.68
CA ILE A 278 -3.90 -17.67 -14.17
C ILE A 278 -4.60 -18.90 -13.61
N LYS A 279 -5.60 -18.71 -12.74
CA LYS A 279 -6.37 -19.81 -12.16
C LYS A 279 -7.02 -20.69 -13.23
N GLN A 280 -7.69 -20.07 -14.21
CA GLN A 280 -8.36 -20.78 -15.29
C GLN A 280 -7.38 -21.54 -16.18
N THR A 281 -6.23 -20.94 -16.47
CA THR A 281 -5.15 -21.54 -17.26
C THR A 281 -4.61 -22.81 -16.60
N VAL A 282 -4.23 -22.71 -15.32
CA VAL A 282 -3.66 -23.86 -14.59
C VAL A 282 -4.69 -24.97 -14.45
N ASN A 283 -5.96 -24.64 -14.19
CA ASN A 283 -7.03 -25.64 -14.13
C ASN A 283 -7.18 -26.37 -15.47
N LEU A 284 -7.24 -25.63 -16.57
CA LEU A 284 -7.47 -26.19 -17.91
C LEU A 284 -6.32 -27.11 -18.35
N TRP A 285 -5.08 -26.77 -18.02
CA TRP A 285 -3.88 -27.50 -18.47
C TRP A 285 -3.15 -28.27 -17.38
N SER A 286 -3.81 -28.49 -16.23
CA SER A 286 -3.29 -29.30 -15.13
C SER A 286 -2.93 -30.74 -15.54
N SER A 287 -3.63 -31.32 -16.51
CA SER A 287 -3.36 -32.67 -17.03
C SER A 287 -1.96 -32.81 -17.65
N TYR A 288 -1.40 -31.74 -18.24
CA TYR A 288 -0.01 -31.75 -18.73
C TYR A 288 1.00 -31.96 -17.61
N ARG A 289 0.69 -31.48 -16.40
CA ARG A 289 1.51 -31.73 -15.22
C ARG A 289 1.33 -33.14 -14.68
N THR A 290 0.08 -33.60 -14.54
CA THR A 290 -0.21 -34.87 -13.86
C THR A 290 0.01 -36.09 -14.74
N GLU A 291 -0.32 -36.01 -16.03
CA GLU A 291 -0.26 -37.15 -16.98
C GLU A 291 1.03 -37.14 -17.80
N GLN A 292 1.50 -35.96 -18.23
CA GLN A 292 2.70 -35.83 -19.07
C GLN A 292 3.95 -35.41 -18.29
N HIS A 293 3.83 -35.23 -16.96
CA HIS A 293 4.91 -34.82 -16.07
C HIS A 293 5.63 -33.53 -16.47
N ARG A 294 4.98 -32.66 -17.26
CA ARG A 294 5.56 -31.39 -17.69
C ARG A 294 5.62 -30.40 -16.54
N ARG A 295 6.66 -29.58 -16.48
CA ARG A 295 6.66 -28.35 -15.66
C ARG A 295 5.78 -27.31 -16.34
N ILE A 296 5.09 -26.50 -15.55
CA ILE A 296 4.24 -25.41 -16.07
C ILE A 296 4.92 -24.09 -15.71
N MET A 297 5.19 -23.28 -16.74
CA MET A 297 5.76 -21.95 -16.64
C MET A 297 4.75 -20.95 -17.19
N LEU A 298 4.25 -20.07 -16.32
CA LEU A 298 3.28 -19.04 -16.66
C LEU A 298 4.03 -17.72 -16.82
N ILE A 299 4.02 -17.12 -18.00
CA ILE A 299 4.70 -15.85 -18.28
C ILE A 299 3.64 -14.80 -18.55
N THR A 300 3.46 -13.89 -17.58
CA THR A 300 2.47 -12.81 -17.64
C THR A 300 3.13 -11.51 -18.05
N ILE A 301 2.56 -10.81 -19.04
CA ILE A 301 2.98 -9.47 -19.46
C ILE A 301 1.80 -8.51 -19.27
N THR A 302 1.99 -7.46 -18.47
CA THR A 302 0.99 -6.42 -18.14
C THR A 302 1.69 -5.09 -17.83
N ASP A 303 1.03 -3.96 -18.09
CA ASP A 303 1.42 -2.62 -17.64
C ASP A 303 0.71 -2.16 -16.36
N GLU A 304 -0.07 -3.02 -15.72
CA GLU A 304 -0.86 -2.72 -14.52
C GLU A 304 -0.72 -3.81 -13.43
N ALA A 305 -1.38 -3.61 -12.29
CA ALA A 305 -1.38 -4.57 -11.19
C ALA A 305 -2.49 -5.64 -11.27
N GLY A 306 -3.48 -5.41 -12.13
CA GLY A 306 -4.72 -6.19 -12.21
C GLY A 306 -5.80 -5.74 -11.21
N ASP A 307 -7.06 -5.84 -11.62
CA ASP A 307 -8.24 -5.41 -10.85
C ASP A 307 -8.77 -6.47 -9.88
N ASP A 308 -8.40 -7.74 -10.08
CA ASP A 308 -8.97 -8.88 -9.37
C ASP A 308 -8.14 -9.34 -8.15
N PHE A 309 -7.40 -8.40 -7.54
CA PHE A 309 -6.70 -8.66 -6.28
C PHE A 309 -7.67 -9.04 -5.14
N GLY A 310 -7.25 -9.97 -4.28
CA GLY A 310 -8.08 -10.53 -3.20
C GLY A 310 -8.24 -12.05 -3.34
N LYS A 311 -9.49 -12.54 -3.35
CA LYS A 311 -9.76 -13.99 -3.45
C LYS A 311 -9.20 -14.63 -4.74
N PRO A 312 -9.33 -14.02 -5.94
CA PRO A 312 -8.75 -14.60 -7.16
C PRO A 312 -7.23 -14.74 -7.07
N HIS A 313 -6.53 -13.76 -6.49
CA HIS A 313 -5.09 -13.82 -6.21
C HIS A 313 -4.72 -15.01 -5.30
N LEU A 314 -5.45 -15.24 -4.20
CA LEU A 314 -5.19 -16.38 -3.32
C LEU A 314 -5.44 -17.73 -4.01
N ASP A 315 -6.53 -17.82 -4.77
CA ASP A 315 -6.85 -19.04 -5.53
C ASP A 315 -5.80 -19.34 -6.61
N ALA A 316 -5.29 -18.30 -7.27
CA ALA A 316 -4.22 -18.41 -8.25
C ALA A 316 -2.92 -18.95 -7.63
N ILE A 317 -2.53 -18.45 -6.46
CA ILE A 317 -1.37 -18.96 -5.71
C ILE A 317 -1.59 -20.42 -5.32
N ALA A 318 -2.74 -20.74 -4.71
CA ALA A 318 -3.04 -22.08 -4.22
C ALA A 318 -3.01 -23.12 -5.35
N ILE A 319 -3.61 -22.79 -6.51
CA ILE A 319 -3.63 -23.71 -7.65
C ILE A 319 -2.25 -23.86 -8.29
N CYS A 320 -1.46 -22.78 -8.37
CA CYS A 320 -0.09 -22.85 -8.88
C CYS A 320 0.78 -23.73 -7.98
N ARG A 321 0.70 -23.56 -6.65
CA ARG A 321 1.41 -24.40 -5.68
C ARG A 321 0.99 -25.86 -5.78
N ARG A 322 -0.31 -26.14 -5.92
CA ARG A 322 -0.85 -27.51 -6.05
C ARG A 322 -0.26 -28.26 -7.24
N TYR A 323 -0.09 -27.61 -8.38
CA TYR A 323 0.44 -28.24 -9.59
C TYR A 323 1.93 -27.97 -9.82
N GLY A 324 2.60 -27.21 -8.95
CA GLY A 324 3.98 -26.79 -9.15
C GLY A 324 4.17 -25.92 -10.40
N ALA A 325 3.15 -25.12 -10.74
CA ALA A 325 3.26 -24.11 -11.79
C ALA A 325 3.99 -22.89 -11.24
N LYS A 326 4.99 -22.40 -11.99
CA LYS A 326 5.80 -21.23 -11.62
C LYS A 326 5.34 -20.00 -12.39
N ALA A 327 5.08 -18.90 -11.70
CA ALA A 327 4.68 -17.64 -12.33
C ALA A 327 5.89 -16.72 -12.54
N TYR A 328 6.02 -16.20 -13.76
CA TYR A 328 6.98 -15.19 -14.16
C TYR A 328 6.19 -13.99 -14.65
N VAL A 329 6.52 -12.80 -14.18
CA VAL A 329 5.77 -11.59 -14.53
C VAL A 329 6.73 -10.54 -15.07
N ILE A 330 6.37 -9.94 -16.20
CA ILE A 330 7.04 -8.78 -16.79
C ILE A 330 6.06 -7.62 -16.65
N GLY A 331 6.40 -6.62 -15.85
CA GLY A 331 5.50 -5.50 -15.60
C GLY A 331 6.18 -4.29 -14.97
N PRO A 332 5.39 -3.26 -14.60
CA PRO A 332 5.92 -1.99 -14.09
C PRO A 332 6.41 -2.11 -12.64
N THR A 333 7.07 -1.04 -12.18
CA THR A 333 7.27 -0.82 -10.74
C THR A 333 6.06 -0.15 -10.11
N ALA A 334 5.71 -0.56 -8.89
CA ALA A 334 4.65 0.06 -8.12
C ALA A 334 5.03 1.49 -7.70
N PRO A 335 4.10 2.45 -7.73
CA PRO A 335 4.33 3.78 -7.18
C PRO A 335 4.49 3.71 -5.66
N PHE A 336 5.39 4.54 -5.12
CA PHE A 336 5.71 4.56 -3.71
C PHE A 336 4.57 5.14 -2.87
N GLY A 337 3.98 4.33 -2.00
CA GLY A 337 2.95 4.77 -1.07
C GLY A 337 1.60 5.08 -1.71
N GLN A 338 1.40 4.71 -2.97
CA GLN A 338 0.16 4.96 -3.71
C GLN A 338 -0.29 3.69 -4.42
N ARG A 339 -1.55 3.67 -4.85
CA ARG A 339 -2.10 2.57 -5.65
C ARG A 339 -2.44 3.02 -7.08
N ARG A 340 -3.01 4.22 -7.21
CA ARG A 340 -3.51 4.72 -8.50
C ARG A 340 -2.55 5.73 -9.13
N GLY A 341 -2.30 5.54 -10.42
CA GLY A 341 -1.73 6.55 -11.31
C GLY A 341 -2.83 7.39 -11.95
N PHE A 342 -2.50 8.57 -12.47
CA PHE A 342 -3.40 9.33 -13.35
C PHE A 342 -2.72 9.75 -14.63
N VAL A 343 -3.40 9.48 -15.74
CA VAL A 343 -2.87 9.77 -17.06
C VAL A 343 -3.60 10.92 -17.74
N PRO A 344 -2.89 11.91 -18.29
CA PRO A 344 -3.51 12.85 -19.21
C PRO A 344 -4.01 12.16 -20.49
N TYR A 345 -5.32 12.17 -20.70
CA TYR A 345 -6.01 11.82 -21.93
C TYR A 345 -6.62 13.07 -22.56
N VAL A 346 -6.21 13.40 -23.78
CA VAL A 346 -6.83 14.50 -24.53
C VAL A 346 -8.03 13.94 -25.30
N ALA A 347 -9.24 14.31 -24.86
CA ALA A 347 -10.46 13.86 -25.49
C ALA A 347 -10.60 14.45 -26.91
N PRO A 348 -10.66 13.63 -27.98
CA PRO A 348 -10.77 14.12 -29.36
C PRO A 348 -12.01 14.99 -29.60
N GLU A 349 -13.08 14.76 -28.83
CA GLU A 349 -14.36 15.45 -28.99
C GLU A 349 -14.33 16.91 -28.56
N ASN A 350 -13.44 17.27 -27.62
CA ASN A 350 -13.41 18.62 -27.05
C ASN A 350 -12.01 19.21 -26.84
N GLY A 351 -10.94 18.46 -27.15
CA GLY A 351 -9.54 18.88 -27.00
C GLY A 351 -9.10 19.12 -25.56
N LYS A 352 -9.92 18.77 -24.55
CA LYS A 352 -9.56 18.93 -23.13
C LYS A 352 -8.79 17.70 -22.64
N THR A 353 -7.84 17.94 -21.75
CA THR A 353 -7.12 16.89 -21.04
C THR A 353 -7.88 16.45 -19.81
N TYR A 354 -8.17 15.16 -19.72
CA TYR A 354 -8.76 14.46 -18.58
C TYR A 354 -7.70 13.59 -17.92
N GLN A 355 -7.82 13.39 -16.62
CA GLN A 355 -6.91 12.53 -15.86
C GLN A 355 -7.59 11.17 -15.66
N ILE A 356 -7.13 10.14 -16.38
CA ILE A 356 -7.69 8.79 -16.31
C ILE A 356 -6.95 8.02 -15.22
N PRO A 357 -7.65 7.46 -14.22
CA PRO A 357 -7.01 6.64 -13.20
C PRO A 357 -6.56 5.30 -13.79
N ILE A 358 -5.37 4.85 -13.40
CA ILE A 358 -4.81 3.52 -13.69
C ILE A 358 -4.49 2.84 -12.35
N ASP A 359 -4.66 1.53 -12.24
CA ASP A 359 -4.25 0.77 -11.05
C ASP A 359 -2.83 0.19 -11.22
N LEU A 360 -1.84 0.94 -10.75
CA LEU A 360 -0.45 0.49 -10.75
C LEU A 360 -0.14 -0.44 -9.57
N GLY A 361 -1.11 -0.64 -8.66
CA GLY A 361 -0.98 -1.44 -7.45
C GLY A 361 -0.03 -0.82 -6.42
N PRO A 362 -0.30 -0.99 -5.12
CA PRO A 362 0.66 -0.61 -4.10
C PRO A 362 1.85 -1.57 -4.08
N GLU A 363 2.99 -1.09 -3.59
CA GLU A 363 4.17 -1.90 -3.34
C GLU A 363 4.01 -2.87 -2.15
N ALA A 364 3.01 -2.63 -1.30
CA ALA A 364 2.75 -3.40 -0.08
C ALA A 364 1.27 -3.80 0.02
N ALA A 365 0.96 -4.74 0.91
CA ALA A 365 -0.42 -5.22 1.13
C ALA A 365 -1.40 -4.10 1.48
N MET A 366 -0.91 -3.08 2.17
CA MET A 366 -1.67 -1.89 2.56
C MET A 366 -0.79 -0.65 2.35
N ALA A 367 -1.42 0.52 2.15
CA ALA A 367 -0.68 1.77 2.02
C ALA A 367 0.03 2.10 3.34
N GLU A 368 1.35 2.25 3.27
CA GLU A 368 2.21 2.53 4.43
C GLU A 368 2.67 3.99 4.50
N ASN A 369 2.36 4.82 3.49
CA ASN A 369 2.78 6.22 3.46
C ASN A 369 1.58 7.16 3.51
N VAL A 370 1.76 8.28 4.20
CA VAL A 370 0.81 9.38 4.29
C VAL A 370 0.93 10.23 3.02
N SER A 371 -0.20 10.45 2.34
CA SER A 371 -0.29 11.32 1.18
C SER A 371 -0.27 12.79 1.60
N LEU A 372 0.93 13.39 1.62
CA LEU A 372 1.14 14.80 1.97
C LEU A 372 1.77 15.59 0.83
N PRO A 373 1.27 16.80 0.51
CA PRO A 373 1.93 17.71 -0.40
C PRO A 373 3.18 18.34 0.23
N PHE A 374 4.14 18.73 -0.59
CA PHE A 374 5.24 19.59 -0.18
C PHE A 374 4.84 21.06 -0.28
N TRP A 375 5.22 21.84 0.74
CA TRP A 375 4.86 23.25 0.91
C TRP A 375 5.51 24.22 -0.10
N PHE A 376 6.69 23.89 -0.60
CA PHE A 376 7.47 24.81 -1.44
C PHE A 376 7.67 24.23 -2.84
N ASN A 377 7.99 25.11 -3.78
CA ASN A 377 8.21 24.74 -5.19
C ASN A 377 9.20 23.59 -5.35
N GLY A 378 9.00 22.80 -6.39
CA GLY A 378 9.80 21.62 -6.72
C GLY A 378 8.94 20.37 -6.93
N PRO A 379 9.56 19.21 -7.13
CA PRO A 379 8.85 17.97 -7.40
C PRO A 379 7.96 17.58 -6.20
N GLN A 380 6.73 17.17 -6.49
CA GLN A 380 5.80 16.59 -5.52
C GLN A 380 5.98 15.08 -5.37
N TYR A 381 6.67 14.44 -6.32
CA TYR A 381 6.94 13.01 -6.35
C TYR A 381 5.66 12.15 -6.35
N ASP A 382 4.61 12.64 -7.01
CA ASP A 382 3.31 11.95 -7.10
C ASP A 382 3.42 10.54 -7.67
N TYR A 383 4.39 10.28 -8.55
CA TYR A 383 4.69 8.95 -9.12
C TYR A 383 6.15 8.54 -8.88
N LEU A 384 6.65 8.72 -7.66
CA LEU A 384 7.94 8.16 -7.29
C LEU A 384 7.90 6.64 -7.39
N SER A 385 8.91 6.03 -7.99
CA SER A 385 9.07 4.57 -7.97
C SER A 385 9.23 4.08 -6.53
N SER A 386 8.60 2.96 -6.19
CA SER A 386 8.92 2.24 -4.96
C SER A 386 10.20 1.41 -5.10
N GLY A 387 10.60 1.09 -6.34
CA GLY A 387 11.61 0.09 -6.67
C GLY A 387 11.16 -1.35 -6.45
N PHE A 388 9.88 -1.57 -6.10
CA PHE A 388 9.27 -2.89 -5.97
C PHE A 388 8.19 -3.10 -7.03
N ALA A 389 7.80 -4.35 -7.20
CA ALA A 389 6.68 -4.74 -8.04
C ALA A 389 5.34 -4.55 -7.30
N PRO A 390 4.21 -4.47 -8.02
CA PRO A 390 2.89 -4.47 -7.40
C PRO A 390 2.70 -5.68 -6.51
N PHE A 391 2.23 -5.46 -5.28
CA PHE A 391 2.27 -6.45 -4.20
C PHE A 391 1.65 -7.81 -4.59
N GLY A 392 0.49 -7.81 -5.25
CA GLY A 392 -0.19 -9.05 -5.65
C GLY A 392 0.60 -9.88 -6.65
N LEU A 393 1.17 -9.23 -7.67
CA LEU A 393 2.00 -9.92 -8.67
C LEU A 393 3.33 -10.38 -8.06
N ALA A 394 3.94 -9.55 -7.22
CA ALA A 394 5.17 -9.89 -6.51
C ALA A 394 4.98 -11.10 -5.58
N ARG A 395 3.88 -11.13 -4.84
CA ARG A 395 3.53 -12.23 -3.95
C ARG A 395 3.25 -13.52 -4.72
N LEU A 396 2.49 -13.45 -5.82
CA LEU A 396 2.25 -14.59 -6.70
C LEU A 396 3.56 -15.23 -7.16
N VAL A 397 4.51 -14.42 -7.64
CA VAL A 397 5.81 -14.90 -8.09
C VAL A 397 6.63 -15.49 -6.94
N SER A 398 6.69 -14.79 -5.80
CA SER A 398 7.42 -15.21 -4.60
C SER A 398 6.92 -16.56 -4.08
N GLU A 399 5.60 -16.77 -4.02
CA GLU A 399 5.00 -18.00 -3.51
C GLU A 399 5.03 -19.17 -4.51
N THR A 400 5.17 -18.90 -5.80
CA THR A 400 5.22 -19.94 -6.85
C THR A 400 6.64 -20.29 -7.27
N GLY A 401 7.66 -19.57 -6.80
CA GLY A 401 9.07 -19.86 -7.08
C GLY A 401 9.52 -19.44 -8.49
N GLY A 402 8.91 -18.40 -9.05
CA GLY A 402 9.33 -17.79 -10.32
C GLY A 402 10.05 -16.45 -10.15
N VAL A 403 9.99 -15.57 -11.16
CA VAL A 403 10.69 -14.27 -11.16
C VAL A 403 9.79 -13.11 -11.64
N TYR A 404 9.90 -11.95 -10.98
CA TYR A 404 9.29 -10.70 -11.42
C TYR A 404 10.37 -9.81 -12.05
N PHE A 405 10.19 -9.51 -13.34
CA PHE A 405 11.06 -8.62 -14.11
C PHE A 405 10.48 -7.21 -14.09
N LEU A 406 11.14 -6.31 -13.36
CA LEU A 406 10.76 -4.89 -13.32
C LEU A 406 11.13 -4.25 -14.66
N THR A 407 10.14 -3.66 -15.31
CA THR A 407 10.34 -2.94 -16.57
C THR A 407 9.86 -1.50 -16.46
N ASN A 408 10.35 -0.67 -17.37
CA ASN A 408 9.86 0.68 -17.56
C ASN A 408 8.58 0.73 -18.42
N MET A 409 7.88 -0.41 -18.58
CA MET A 409 6.61 -0.50 -19.30
C MET A 409 5.54 0.23 -18.50
N THR A 410 5.53 1.55 -18.60
CA THR A 410 4.39 2.38 -18.23
C THR A 410 3.93 3.04 -19.51
N THR A 411 2.65 2.91 -19.80
CA THR A 411 2.11 3.07 -21.13
C THR A 411 2.00 4.51 -21.59
N MET A 412 2.31 5.51 -20.75
CA MET A 412 2.11 6.91 -21.11
C MET A 412 3.25 7.83 -20.65
N ALA A 413 3.69 8.69 -21.58
CA ALA A 413 4.74 9.68 -21.35
C ALA A 413 4.41 10.54 -20.11
N GLY A 414 5.20 10.40 -19.05
CA GLY A 414 5.02 11.11 -17.78
C GLY A 414 4.59 10.26 -16.58
N LEU A 415 4.29 8.96 -16.78
CA LEU A 415 3.96 8.01 -15.70
C LEU A 415 5.08 7.04 -15.35
N ALA A 416 6.19 7.06 -16.08
CA ALA A 416 7.38 6.31 -15.72
C ALA A 416 7.77 6.67 -14.28
N PRO A 417 7.74 5.71 -13.35
CA PRO A 417 7.97 6.03 -11.96
C PRO A 417 9.36 6.65 -11.81
N ILE A 418 9.40 7.82 -11.19
CA ILE A 418 10.61 8.61 -11.10
C ILE A 418 11.54 7.91 -10.10
N GLY A 419 12.79 7.69 -10.49
CA GLY A 419 13.80 7.08 -9.63
C GLY A 419 14.06 5.61 -9.96
N THR A 420 15.33 5.30 -10.18
CA THR A 420 15.85 3.93 -10.24
C THR A 420 16.66 3.70 -8.98
N PHE A 421 16.41 2.59 -8.31
CA PHE A 421 17.03 2.27 -7.04
C PHE A 421 17.86 0.99 -7.16
N ASP A 422 18.89 0.91 -6.33
CA ASP A 422 19.73 -0.28 -6.24
C ASP A 422 18.98 -1.41 -5.50
N GLU A 423 18.91 -2.57 -6.12
CA GLU A 423 18.21 -3.76 -5.60
C GLU A 423 18.82 -4.23 -4.28
N ALA A 424 20.16 -4.24 -4.18
CA ALA A 424 20.85 -4.68 -2.97
C ALA A 424 20.49 -3.79 -1.77
N THR A 425 20.38 -2.48 -2.00
CA THR A 425 19.92 -1.51 -1.01
C THR A 425 18.45 -1.72 -0.64
N LEU A 426 17.57 -1.97 -1.62
CA LEU A 426 16.13 -2.14 -1.39
C LEU A 426 15.75 -3.48 -0.75
N ARG A 427 16.59 -4.51 -0.82
CA ARG A 427 16.26 -5.86 -0.33
C ARG A 427 15.80 -5.87 1.13
N THR A 428 16.39 -5.05 2.01
CA THR A 428 16.00 -4.96 3.42
C THR A 428 14.68 -4.22 3.63
N PHE A 429 14.21 -3.50 2.61
CA PHE A 429 12.95 -2.76 2.57
C PHE A 429 11.83 -3.52 1.86
N ALA A 430 12.08 -4.76 1.44
CA ALA A 430 11.07 -5.58 0.78
C ALA A 430 9.83 -5.72 1.67
N PRO A 431 8.62 -5.59 1.09
CA PRO A 431 7.39 -5.87 1.82
C PRO A 431 7.33 -7.36 2.20
N ASP A 432 6.55 -7.67 3.22
CA ASP A 432 6.38 -9.04 3.64
C ASP A 432 5.32 -9.74 2.77
N TYR A 433 5.78 -10.64 1.91
CA TYR A 433 4.94 -11.43 1.02
C TYR A 433 4.38 -12.71 1.65
N SER A 434 4.69 -13.00 2.92
CA SER A 434 4.31 -14.26 3.56
C SER A 434 2.86 -14.33 4.04
N PHE A 435 2.21 -13.18 4.21
CA PHE A 435 0.87 -13.12 4.77
C PHE A 435 -0.16 -13.77 3.86
N GLY A 436 -0.71 -14.92 4.28
CA GLY A 436 -1.70 -15.70 3.55
C GLY A 436 -2.97 -14.91 3.27
N GLU A 437 -3.51 -14.29 4.32
CA GLU A 437 -4.78 -13.56 4.35
C GLU A 437 -4.62 -12.19 5.03
N VAL A 438 -5.53 -11.27 4.72
CA VAL A 438 -5.55 -9.91 5.30
C VAL A 438 -5.65 -9.95 6.83
N ASP A 439 -6.39 -10.92 7.38
CA ASP A 439 -6.55 -11.08 8.82
C ASP A 439 -5.26 -11.51 9.53
N GLU A 440 -4.39 -12.28 8.86
CA GLU A 440 -3.09 -12.65 9.38
C GLU A 440 -2.17 -11.43 9.45
N PHE A 441 -2.13 -10.63 8.38
CA PHE A 441 -1.42 -9.35 8.35
C PHE A 441 -1.90 -8.41 9.46
N ALA A 442 -3.22 -8.27 9.63
CA ALA A 442 -3.78 -7.41 10.66
C ALA A 442 -3.45 -7.89 12.08
N LYS A 443 -3.43 -9.21 12.33
CA LYS A 443 -3.00 -9.80 13.61
C LYS A 443 -1.54 -9.52 13.89
N ASP A 444 -0.68 -9.61 12.89
CA ASP A 444 0.75 -9.28 13.02
C ASP A 444 0.96 -7.80 13.33
N VAL A 445 0.36 -6.91 12.53
CA VAL A 445 0.40 -5.45 12.73
C VAL A 445 0.03 -5.06 14.16
N ARG A 446 -1.01 -5.67 14.73
CA ARG A 446 -1.46 -5.37 16.11
C ARG A 446 -0.42 -5.67 17.19
N LYS A 447 0.56 -6.55 16.93
CA LYS A 447 1.67 -6.84 17.86
C LYS A 447 2.72 -5.72 17.85
N HIS A 448 2.73 -4.88 16.81
CA HIS A 448 3.75 -3.86 16.58
C HIS A 448 3.15 -2.45 16.61
N PRO A 449 3.31 -1.70 17.73
CA PRO A 449 2.70 -0.39 17.89
C PRO A 449 3.02 0.60 16.77
N LEU A 450 4.25 0.59 16.24
CA LEU A 450 4.66 1.48 15.16
C LEU A 450 3.89 1.21 13.85
N ARG A 451 3.69 -0.06 13.51
CA ARG A 451 2.97 -0.48 12.30
C ARG A 451 1.52 0.00 12.36
N VAL A 452 0.89 -0.12 13.53
CA VAL A 452 -0.47 0.40 13.78
C VAL A 452 -0.52 1.91 13.54
N CYS A 453 0.43 2.69 14.09
CA CYS A 453 0.47 4.15 13.91
C CYS A 453 0.59 4.53 12.43
N VAL A 454 1.53 3.88 11.72
CA VAL A 454 1.79 4.11 10.29
C VAL A 454 0.54 3.85 9.45
N LEU A 455 -0.07 2.68 9.60
CA LEU A 455 -1.22 2.29 8.80
C LEU A 455 -2.44 3.16 9.08
N ASN A 456 -2.70 3.51 10.34
CA ASN A 456 -3.81 4.40 10.69
C ASN A 456 -3.63 5.78 10.07
N ALA A 457 -2.43 6.36 10.17
CA ALA A 457 -2.14 7.66 9.58
C ALA A 457 -2.26 7.63 8.04
N ALA A 458 -1.71 6.60 7.40
CA ALA A 458 -1.78 6.41 5.96
C ALA A 458 -3.25 6.28 5.49
N GLN A 459 -4.05 5.45 6.15
CA GLN A 459 -5.48 5.30 5.85
C GLN A 459 -6.27 6.60 6.02
N MET A 460 -6.00 7.35 7.09
CA MET A 460 -6.63 8.66 7.30
C MET A 460 -6.27 9.63 6.17
N SER A 461 -5.04 9.61 5.67
CA SER A 461 -4.60 10.47 4.56
C SER A 461 -5.27 10.15 3.22
N LEU A 462 -5.73 8.90 3.02
CA LEU A 462 -6.52 8.52 1.86
C LEU A 462 -7.95 9.07 1.94
N ARG A 463 -8.51 9.17 3.15
CA ARG A 463 -9.86 9.72 3.39
C ARG A 463 -9.88 11.25 3.41
N PHE A 464 -8.86 11.86 4.00
CA PHE A 464 -8.78 13.30 4.21
C PHE A 464 -7.61 13.88 3.41
N LYS A 465 -7.93 14.54 2.28
CA LYS A 465 -6.93 15.22 1.47
C LYS A 465 -6.55 16.56 2.09
N ILE A 466 -5.29 16.69 2.45
CA ILE A 466 -4.72 17.96 2.92
C ILE A 466 -4.55 18.89 1.73
N LYS A 467 -4.93 20.16 1.88
CA LYS A 467 -4.69 21.15 0.83
C LYS A 467 -3.19 21.37 0.67
N GLY A 468 -2.76 21.66 -0.56
CA GLY A 468 -1.38 22.03 -0.85
C GLY A 468 -0.94 23.31 -0.14
N ALA A 469 0.25 23.78 -0.50
CA ALA A 469 0.81 25.02 0.05
C ALA A 469 -0.19 26.19 -0.02
N PRO A 470 -0.33 26.99 1.06
CA PRO A 470 -1.12 28.21 1.01
C PRO A 470 -0.46 29.25 0.09
N ARG A 471 -1.13 30.39 -0.10
CA ARG A 471 -0.55 31.51 -0.84
C ARG A 471 0.61 32.11 -0.06
N LEU A 472 1.83 31.88 -0.54
CA LEU A 472 3.06 32.42 0.06
C LEU A 472 3.43 33.83 -0.45
N ASP A 473 2.67 34.37 -1.41
CA ASP A 473 2.80 35.73 -1.92
C ASP A 473 1.42 36.40 -1.81
N ILE A 474 1.31 37.40 -0.94
CA ILE A 474 0.06 38.09 -0.65
C ILE A 474 0.24 39.58 -0.87
N ARG A 475 -0.59 40.15 -1.76
CA ARG A 475 -0.74 41.60 -1.91
C ARG A 475 -1.97 42.07 -1.16
N VAL A 476 -1.83 43.17 -0.45
CA VAL A 476 -2.88 43.74 0.40
C VAL A 476 -3.02 45.25 0.18
N THR A 477 -4.13 45.81 0.63
CA THR A 477 -4.37 47.25 0.71
C THR A 477 -4.77 47.60 2.14
N ALA A 478 -4.67 48.89 2.52
CA ALA A 478 -5.06 49.35 3.84
C ALA A 478 -6.48 48.90 4.24
N ASN A 479 -7.41 48.85 3.28
CA ASN A 479 -8.80 48.50 3.55
C ASN A 479 -9.04 46.98 3.67
N ASN A 480 -8.13 46.13 3.20
CA ASN A 480 -8.39 44.69 3.09
C ASN A 480 -7.39 43.78 3.80
N PHE A 481 -6.24 44.28 4.27
CA PHE A 481 -5.14 43.43 4.75
C PHE A 481 -5.57 42.47 5.88
N ARG A 482 -6.42 42.92 6.82
CA ARG A 482 -6.96 42.08 7.90
C ARG A 482 -7.86 40.97 7.38
N GLN A 483 -8.71 41.27 6.40
CA GLN A 483 -9.60 40.29 5.78
C GLN A 483 -8.81 39.29 4.94
N THR A 484 -7.85 39.76 4.14
CA THR A 484 -6.97 38.91 3.34
C THR A 484 -6.15 37.98 4.21
N ALA A 485 -5.57 38.47 5.31
CA ALA A 485 -4.87 37.65 6.29
C ALA A 485 -5.81 36.60 6.90
N THR A 486 -7.01 36.99 7.32
CA THR A 486 -7.99 36.06 7.90
C THR A 486 -8.41 34.96 6.92
N ASN A 487 -8.61 35.29 5.65
CA ASN A 487 -8.91 34.30 4.61
C ASN A 487 -7.75 33.32 4.41
N ALA A 488 -6.51 33.83 4.36
CA ALA A 488 -5.32 32.99 4.26
C ALA A 488 -5.11 32.09 5.50
N GLN A 489 -5.47 32.55 6.70
CA GLN A 489 -5.46 31.74 7.92
C GLN A 489 -6.49 30.60 7.86
N LYS A 490 -7.69 30.83 7.29
CA LYS A 490 -8.72 29.80 7.13
C LYS A 490 -8.26 28.66 6.23
N ASP A 491 -7.60 28.97 5.13
CA ASP A 491 -7.10 27.95 4.18
C ASP A 491 -6.15 26.96 4.87
N VAL A 492 -5.33 27.44 5.80
CA VAL A 492 -4.36 26.61 6.55
C VAL A 492 -5.00 25.94 7.76
N ALA A 493 -6.02 26.55 8.38
CA ALA A 493 -6.73 25.97 9.53
C ALA A 493 -7.42 24.64 9.18
N GLU A 494 -7.97 24.51 7.96
CA GLU A 494 -8.54 23.24 7.49
C GLU A 494 -7.48 22.13 7.39
N SER A 495 -6.33 22.44 6.79
CA SER A 495 -5.19 21.51 6.68
C SER A 495 -4.63 21.16 8.07
N GLN A 496 -4.53 22.14 8.97
CA GLN A 496 -4.08 21.96 10.34
C GLN A 496 -4.97 20.98 11.12
N TYR A 497 -6.29 21.12 11.02
CA TYR A 497 -7.22 20.21 11.68
C TYR A 497 -7.03 18.76 11.20
N MET A 498 -6.86 18.56 9.89
CA MET A 498 -6.63 17.22 9.34
C MET A 498 -5.29 16.63 9.78
N LEU A 499 -4.23 17.44 9.82
CA LEU A 499 -2.92 17.04 10.35
C LEU A 499 -3.01 16.65 11.82
N ASP A 500 -3.69 17.46 12.64
CA ASP A 500 -3.85 17.19 14.07
C ASP A 500 -4.63 15.89 14.30
N ALA A 501 -5.66 15.61 13.48
CA ALA A 501 -6.38 14.34 13.52
C ALA A 501 -5.48 13.15 13.15
N MET A 502 -4.67 13.25 12.09
CA MET A 502 -3.73 12.18 11.70
C MET A 502 -2.65 11.97 12.76
N LEU A 503 -2.18 13.04 13.41
CA LEU A 503 -1.17 12.97 14.46
C LEU A 503 -1.67 12.30 15.74
N GLN A 504 -3.00 12.20 15.96
CA GLN A 504 -3.55 11.40 17.05
C GLN A 504 -3.22 9.90 16.90
N ALA A 505 -2.88 9.43 15.69
CA ALA A 505 -2.39 8.08 15.49
C ALA A 505 -1.01 7.84 16.14
N PHE A 506 -0.28 8.89 16.50
CA PHE A 506 1.06 8.84 17.09
C PHE A 506 1.01 9.32 18.55
N PRO A 507 0.81 8.42 19.52
CA PRO A 507 0.74 8.82 20.93
C PRO A 507 2.10 9.36 21.42
N PRO A 508 2.12 10.27 22.42
CA PRO A 508 3.37 10.81 22.94
C PRO A 508 4.34 9.72 23.42
N GLY A 509 5.61 9.82 23.05
CA GLY A 509 6.65 8.87 23.46
C GLY A 509 6.72 7.59 22.61
N ILE A 510 5.89 7.45 21.57
CA ILE A 510 5.86 6.27 20.70
C ILE A 510 7.17 6.05 19.94
N GLU A 511 7.97 7.10 19.73
CA GLU A 511 9.30 7.04 19.10
C GLU A 511 10.26 6.12 19.87
N LYS A 512 10.06 5.90 21.17
CA LYS A 512 10.85 4.95 21.97
C LYS A 512 10.68 3.50 21.54
N GLN A 513 9.63 3.18 20.76
CA GLN A 513 9.43 1.85 20.20
C GLN A 513 10.26 1.61 18.92
N LEU A 514 10.93 2.63 18.36
CA LEU A 514 11.78 2.48 17.18
C LEU A 514 12.84 1.41 17.35
N ASP A 515 13.48 1.34 18.52
CA ASP A 515 14.54 0.37 18.79
C ASP A 515 14.01 -1.06 18.99
N ARG A 516 12.69 -1.23 19.16
CA ARG A 516 12.03 -2.53 19.33
C ARG A 516 11.39 -3.06 18.04
N GLU A 517 11.28 -2.23 16.99
CA GLU A 517 10.77 -2.67 15.70
C GLU A 517 11.89 -3.32 14.87
N PRO A 518 11.84 -4.65 14.63
CA PRO A 518 12.90 -5.34 13.91
C PRO A 518 12.98 -4.95 12.43
N SER A 519 11.87 -4.58 11.81
CA SER A 519 11.84 -4.26 10.39
C SER A 519 12.35 -2.84 10.13
N LEU A 520 13.40 -2.73 9.32
CA LEU A 520 13.91 -1.43 8.86
C LEU A 520 12.86 -0.69 8.02
N ARG A 521 12.10 -1.39 7.18
CA ARG A 521 10.99 -0.81 6.40
C ARG A 521 9.99 -0.09 7.31
N TRP A 522 9.54 -0.76 8.36
CA TRP A 522 8.55 -0.17 9.29
C TRP A 522 9.12 0.97 10.13
N ARG A 523 10.40 0.90 10.55
CA ARG A 523 11.08 2.02 11.23
C ARG A 523 11.18 3.25 10.34
N MET A 524 11.51 3.06 9.06
CA MET A 524 11.64 4.16 8.11
C MET A 524 10.29 4.71 7.65
N ALA A 525 9.29 3.86 7.45
CA ALA A 525 7.92 4.29 7.21
C ALA A 525 7.39 5.12 8.39
N PHE A 526 7.59 4.66 9.63
CA PHE A 526 7.24 5.43 10.82
C PHE A 526 7.92 6.80 10.85
N SER A 527 9.24 6.82 10.71
CA SER A 527 10.04 8.05 10.82
C SER A 527 9.70 9.04 9.72
N LEU A 528 9.51 8.56 8.48
CA LEU A 528 9.11 9.38 7.34
C LEU A 528 7.71 9.99 7.57
N ASN A 529 6.71 9.17 7.88
CA ASN A 529 5.34 9.64 8.01
C ASN A 529 5.18 10.59 9.18
N TYR A 530 5.69 10.23 10.36
CA TYR A 530 5.56 11.06 11.54
C TYR A 530 6.35 12.36 11.39
N GLY A 531 7.58 12.29 10.84
CA GLY A 531 8.40 13.46 10.55
C GLY A 531 7.72 14.41 9.57
N ARG A 532 7.16 13.92 8.46
CA ARG A 532 6.48 14.77 7.46
C ARG A 532 5.18 15.38 7.99
N LEU A 533 4.42 14.66 8.82
CA LEU A 533 3.22 15.20 9.48
C LEU A 533 3.57 16.34 10.43
N LEU A 534 4.59 16.15 11.29
CA LEU A 534 5.07 17.18 12.20
C LEU A 534 5.67 18.39 11.46
N ALA A 535 6.39 18.16 10.36
CA ALA A 535 6.93 19.21 9.50
C ALA A 535 5.81 20.08 8.89
N ASN A 536 4.78 19.45 8.32
CA ASN A 536 3.63 20.16 7.77
C ASN A 536 2.86 20.92 8.86
N ARG A 537 2.66 20.30 10.04
CA ARG A 537 2.02 20.95 11.19
C ARG A 537 2.79 22.19 11.60
N THR A 538 4.11 22.09 11.73
CA THR A 538 4.98 23.21 12.12
C THR A 538 4.85 24.37 11.14
N ARG A 539 4.90 24.11 9.82
CA ARG A 539 4.76 25.17 8.80
C ARG A 539 3.39 25.81 8.83
N ASN A 540 2.33 25.03 9.02
CA ASN A 540 0.97 25.55 9.18
C ASN A 540 0.87 26.50 10.39
N LEU A 541 1.40 26.08 11.54
CA LEU A 541 1.41 26.89 12.76
C LEU A 541 2.25 28.17 12.59
N GLU A 542 3.45 28.06 12.04
CA GLU A 542 4.34 29.20 11.80
C GLU A 542 3.69 30.23 10.85
N TYR A 543 3.06 29.77 9.78
CA TYR A 543 2.39 30.63 8.81
C TYR A 543 1.17 31.33 9.43
N ASN A 544 0.36 30.57 10.18
CA ASN A 544 -0.81 31.11 10.84
C ASN A 544 -0.44 32.15 11.89
N SER A 545 0.60 31.87 12.70
CA SER A 545 1.15 32.81 13.67
C SER A 545 1.77 34.04 13.01
N ALA A 546 2.52 33.88 11.91
CA ALA A 546 3.07 34.99 11.16
C ALA A 546 1.97 35.92 10.63
N LEU A 547 0.89 35.37 10.07
CA LEU A 547 -0.27 36.18 9.64
C LEU A 547 -0.97 36.88 10.81
N ALA A 548 -1.07 36.24 11.97
CA ALA A 548 -1.63 36.86 13.16
C ALA A 548 -0.77 38.06 13.62
N LEU A 549 0.55 37.91 13.63
CA LEU A 549 1.49 39.00 13.92
C LEU A 549 1.37 40.15 12.90
N MET A 550 1.28 39.85 11.61
CA MET A 550 1.10 40.88 10.58
C MET A 550 -0.22 41.63 10.75
N LYS A 551 -1.28 40.92 11.18
CA LYS A 551 -2.58 41.51 11.47
C LYS A 551 -2.50 42.44 12.69
N THR A 552 -1.85 42.05 13.78
CA THR A 552 -1.82 42.87 15.01
C THR A 552 -0.81 44.01 14.97
N SER A 553 0.34 43.81 14.32
CA SER A 553 1.46 44.78 14.32
C SER A 553 1.37 45.89 13.27
N LEU A 554 0.60 45.70 12.19
CA LEU A 554 0.49 46.68 11.09
C LEU A 554 -0.74 47.58 11.20
N SER A 555 -0.52 48.87 10.94
CA SER A 555 -1.57 49.88 10.75
C SER A 555 -1.88 50.11 9.26
N GLU A 556 -3.02 50.74 8.96
CA GLU A 556 -3.37 51.14 7.59
C GLU A 556 -2.31 52.06 6.95
N GLY A 557 -1.66 52.91 7.76
CA GLY A 557 -0.56 53.77 7.34
C GLY A 557 0.67 52.96 6.91
N ASP A 558 1.01 51.90 7.64
CA ASP A 558 2.12 51.01 7.29
C ASP A 558 1.86 50.29 5.96
N ILE A 559 0.63 49.84 5.74
CA ILE A 559 0.27 49.18 4.47
C ILE A 559 0.45 50.16 3.30
N ASN A 560 0.01 51.40 3.45
CA ASN A 560 0.09 52.41 2.38
C ASN A 560 1.51 52.93 2.11
N THR A 561 2.50 52.62 2.95
CA THR A 561 3.83 53.22 2.85
C THR A 561 4.98 52.22 2.80
N ARG A 562 4.84 51.03 3.41
CA ARG A 562 5.95 50.07 3.55
C ARG A 562 5.61 48.58 3.33
N SER A 563 4.36 48.15 3.55
CA SER A 563 4.04 46.72 3.70
C SER A 563 2.75 46.28 3.00
N ASN A 564 2.59 46.64 1.72
CA ASN A 564 1.44 46.18 0.92
C ASN A 564 1.70 44.87 0.16
N HIS A 565 2.87 44.27 0.31
CA HIS A 565 3.23 42.99 -0.29
C HIS A 565 4.00 42.13 0.72
N TRP A 566 3.47 40.96 1.05
CA TRP A 566 4.05 40.02 2.00
C TRP A 566 4.47 38.74 1.29
N ILE A 567 5.73 38.36 1.45
CA ILE A 567 6.30 37.14 0.88
C ILE A 567 6.78 36.24 2.02
N PHE A 568 6.30 35.00 2.06
CA PHE A 568 6.63 34.03 3.11
C PHE A 568 7.78 33.14 2.65
N HIS A 569 8.91 33.23 3.34
CA HIS A 569 10.11 32.44 3.06
C HIS A 569 10.34 31.38 4.14
N PRO A 570 10.88 30.20 3.77
CA PRO A 570 11.35 29.23 4.74
C PRO A 570 12.49 29.82 5.59
N SER A 571 12.52 29.47 6.87
CA SER A 571 13.47 29.97 7.86
C SER A 571 13.95 28.82 8.76
N PRO A 572 15.26 28.73 9.08
CA PRO A 572 15.77 27.80 10.11
C PRO A 572 15.12 28.01 11.49
N ASP A 573 14.71 29.25 11.77
CA ASP A 573 14.16 29.62 13.07
C ASP A 573 12.63 29.47 13.10
N VAL A 574 12.14 28.60 13.99
CA VAL A 574 10.72 28.49 14.37
C VAL A 574 10.45 29.49 15.49
N LYS A 575 10.03 30.70 15.13
CA LYS A 575 9.92 31.84 16.06
C LYS A 575 8.49 32.26 16.35
N ASN A 576 7.54 31.96 15.46
CA ASN A 576 6.21 32.56 15.51
C ASN A 576 5.20 31.74 16.33
N SER A 577 5.41 30.42 16.43
CA SER A 577 4.41 29.46 16.95
C SER A 577 4.76 28.83 18.31
N GLY A 578 5.71 29.42 19.02
CA GLY A 578 6.03 29.07 20.42
C GLY A 578 6.84 27.77 20.62
N VAL A 579 7.09 27.45 21.90
CA VAL A 579 8.03 26.39 22.31
C VAL A 579 7.56 25.00 21.93
N ALA A 580 6.26 24.70 22.01
CA ALA A 580 5.72 23.40 21.65
C ALA A 580 5.94 23.09 20.17
N SER A 581 5.69 24.08 19.30
CA SER A 581 5.93 23.97 17.86
C SER A 581 7.42 23.77 17.55
N LYS A 582 8.31 24.50 18.25
CA LYS A 582 9.75 24.32 18.11
C LYS A 582 10.21 22.90 18.48
N LYS A 583 9.67 22.30 19.55
CA LYS A 583 9.96 20.91 19.93
C LYS A 583 9.46 19.91 18.87
N GLY A 584 8.25 20.12 18.35
CA GLY A 584 7.70 19.31 17.25
C GLY A 584 8.54 19.41 15.98
N ALA A 585 9.03 20.61 15.65
CA ALA A 585 9.91 20.86 14.52
C ALA A 585 11.25 20.12 14.66
N GLN A 586 11.86 20.14 15.86
CA GLN A 586 13.10 19.42 16.12
C GLN A 586 12.90 17.91 15.93
N LEU A 587 11.85 17.35 16.54
CA LEU A 587 11.52 15.93 16.39
C LEU A 587 11.27 15.56 14.91
N ALA A 588 10.59 16.42 14.15
CA ALA A 588 10.37 16.22 12.72
C ALA A 588 11.71 16.11 11.97
N VAL A 589 12.62 17.05 12.20
CA VAL A 589 13.95 17.07 11.57
C VAL A 589 14.76 15.83 11.97
N ASP A 590 14.73 15.44 13.24
CA ASP A 590 15.48 14.27 13.74
C ASP A 590 14.99 12.96 13.07
N LEU A 591 13.66 12.77 12.98
CA LEU A 591 13.07 11.61 12.32
C LEU A 591 13.37 11.58 10.81
N LEU A 592 13.29 12.72 10.13
CA LEU A 592 13.57 12.79 8.69
C LEU A 592 15.07 12.58 8.40
N ASN A 593 15.96 13.14 9.22
CA ASN A 593 17.41 12.91 9.10
C ASN A 593 17.76 11.45 9.33
N ARG A 594 17.07 10.79 10.28
CA ARG A 594 17.20 9.35 10.49
C ARG A 594 16.89 8.57 9.22
N VAL A 595 15.81 8.92 8.50
CA VAL A 595 15.46 8.28 7.22
C VAL A 595 16.54 8.48 6.16
N VAL A 596 17.05 9.71 6.01
CA VAL A 596 18.13 9.99 5.05
C VAL A 596 19.40 9.19 5.37
N THR A 597 19.69 8.99 6.66
CA THR A 597 20.90 8.32 7.14
C THR A 597 20.81 6.80 7.11
N GLU A 598 19.68 6.22 7.54
CA GLU A 598 19.49 4.78 7.67
C GLU A 598 18.93 4.12 6.40
N ALA A 599 18.34 4.89 5.49
CA ALA A 599 17.81 4.39 4.22
C ALA A 599 18.34 5.14 2.98
N PRO A 600 19.66 5.40 2.87
CA PRO A 600 20.21 6.17 1.76
C PRO A 600 19.95 5.46 0.43
N GLY A 601 19.69 6.23 -0.63
CA GLY A 601 19.45 5.67 -1.96
C GLY A 601 18.12 4.91 -2.10
N THR A 602 17.15 5.17 -1.22
CA THR A 602 15.79 4.60 -1.27
C THR A 602 14.73 5.70 -1.50
N PRO A 603 13.50 5.35 -1.92
CA PRO A 603 12.44 6.34 -2.07
C PRO A 603 12.08 7.05 -0.75
N TRP A 604 12.23 6.38 0.40
CA TRP A 604 12.04 7.00 1.71
C TRP A 604 13.01 8.17 1.93
N ALA A 605 14.30 7.98 1.62
CA ALA A 605 15.31 9.03 1.77
C ALA A 605 15.09 10.19 0.78
N ILE A 606 14.63 9.92 -0.45
CA ILE A 606 14.27 10.99 -1.39
C ILE A 606 13.16 11.88 -0.82
N MET A 607 12.10 11.26 -0.30
CA MET A 607 10.97 11.97 0.30
C MET A 607 11.40 12.76 1.54
N ALA A 608 12.22 12.17 2.41
CA ALA A 608 12.73 12.85 3.60
C ALA A 608 13.68 14.00 3.26
N ALA A 609 14.62 13.80 2.34
CA ALA A 609 15.54 14.84 1.89
C ALA A 609 14.80 16.00 1.22
N ARG A 610 13.74 15.70 0.47
CA ARG A 610 12.87 16.72 -0.12
C ARG A 610 12.16 17.56 0.95
N GLU A 611 11.66 16.92 2.00
CA GLU A 611 11.03 17.62 3.12
C GLU A 611 12.03 18.53 3.85
N LEU A 612 13.26 18.04 4.04
CA LEU A 612 14.37 18.73 4.72
C LEU A 612 15.04 19.81 3.87
N GLN A 613 14.83 19.83 2.56
CA GLN A 613 15.38 20.85 1.65
C GLN A 613 15.02 22.26 2.10
N TYR A 614 13.83 22.44 2.69
CA TYR A 614 13.39 23.71 3.24
C TYR A 614 13.17 23.62 4.74
N PRO A 615 13.79 24.51 5.52
CA PRO A 615 13.59 24.52 6.96
C PRO A 615 12.12 24.83 7.33
N LEU A 616 11.74 24.45 8.55
CA LEU A 616 10.34 24.38 8.97
C LEU A 616 9.77 25.71 9.48
N GLY A 617 10.62 26.65 9.87
CA GLY A 617 10.23 27.99 10.30
C GLY A 617 9.80 28.87 9.12
N ILE A 618 9.14 29.99 9.42
CA ILE A 618 8.70 30.94 8.39
C ILE A 618 9.14 32.36 8.76
N ARG A 619 9.74 33.05 7.79
CA ARG A 619 10.07 34.47 7.86
C ARG A 619 9.24 35.23 6.83
N VAL A 620 8.61 36.31 7.27
CA VAL A 620 7.88 37.23 6.39
C VAL A 620 8.83 38.30 5.87
N GLU A 621 8.85 38.49 4.56
CA GLU A 621 9.47 39.64 3.90
C GLU A 621 8.38 40.65 3.51
N GLU A 622 8.50 41.86 4.06
CA GLU A 622 7.61 42.97 3.77
C GLU A 622 8.18 43.83 2.64
N ARG A 623 7.34 44.15 1.65
CA ARG A 623 7.67 45.05 0.54
C ARG A 623 6.57 46.07 0.32
N PHE A 624 6.96 47.18 -0.31
CA PHE A 624 6.03 48.18 -0.83
C PHE A 624 6.08 48.24 -2.35
N ILE A 625 4.95 48.02 -2.98
CA ILE A 625 4.74 48.22 -4.42
C ILE A 625 3.91 49.49 -4.58
N PRO A 626 4.47 50.58 -5.11
CA PRO A 626 3.70 51.79 -5.35
C PRO A 626 2.60 51.53 -6.38
N PRO A 627 1.43 52.18 -6.26
CA PRO A 627 0.40 52.08 -7.27
C PRO A 627 0.96 52.52 -8.63
N PRO A 628 0.50 51.90 -9.75
CA PRO A 628 0.95 52.33 -11.07
C PRO A 628 0.70 53.83 -11.23
N PRO A 629 1.64 54.57 -11.86
CA PRO A 629 1.46 56.00 -12.05
C PRO A 629 0.13 56.26 -12.75
N PRO A 630 -0.60 57.34 -12.39
CA PRO A 630 -1.84 57.70 -13.05
C PRO A 630 -1.60 57.67 -14.56
N ALA A 631 -2.52 57.05 -15.31
CA ALA A 631 -2.43 57.06 -16.76
C ALA A 631 -2.19 58.51 -17.18
N ALA A 632 -1.09 58.76 -17.91
CA ALA A 632 -0.78 60.10 -18.39
C ALA A 632 -2.05 60.61 -19.05
N GLN A 633 -2.56 61.75 -18.60
CA GLN A 633 -3.69 62.40 -19.23
C GLN A 633 -3.31 62.62 -20.69
N ASN A 634 -3.71 61.70 -21.57
CA ASN A 634 -3.66 61.96 -22.99
C ASN A 634 -4.44 63.25 -23.16
N LYS A 635 -3.72 64.32 -23.55
CA LYS A 635 -4.32 65.58 -23.97
C LYS A 635 -5.56 65.23 -24.77
N ALA A 636 -6.71 65.72 -24.30
CA ALA A 636 -8.03 65.39 -24.81
C ALA A 636 -7.98 65.18 -26.33
N GLN A 637 -8.03 63.93 -26.77
CA GLN A 637 -8.47 63.68 -28.13
C GLN A 637 -9.90 64.20 -28.19
N PRO A 638 -10.26 65.00 -29.22
CA PRO A 638 -11.59 65.54 -29.34
C PRO A 638 -12.59 64.38 -29.27
N THR A 639 -13.50 64.48 -28.32
CA THR A 639 -14.57 63.51 -28.09
C THR A 639 -15.22 63.19 -29.44
N PRO A 640 -15.20 61.94 -29.92
CA PRO A 640 -16.05 61.58 -31.05
C PRO A 640 -17.48 61.92 -30.65
N GLN A 641 -18.16 62.71 -31.46
CA GLN A 641 -19.57 63.04 -31.25
C GLN A 641 -20.31 61.73 -30.94
N LYS A 642 -20.99 61.69 -29.77
CA LYS A 642 -21.83 60.55 -29.40
C LYS A 642 -22.77 60.26 -30.58
N PRO A 643 -22.71 59.07 -31.21
CA PRO A 643 -23.70 58.72 -32.20
C PRO A 643 -25.08 58.79 -31.53
N ARG A 644 -26.04 59.40 -32.23
CA ARG A 644 -27.45 59.46 -31.81
C ARG A 644 -27.92 58.06 -31.42
N PRO A 645 -28.79 57.91 -30.39
CA PRO A 645 -29.35 56.62 -30.06
C PRO A 645 -30.16 56.11 -31.25
N LEU A 646 -29.57 55.22 -32.04
CA LEU A 646 -30.33 54.31 -32.89
C LEU A 646 -31.07 53.40 -31.93
N PHE A 647 -32.40 53.43 -31.97
CA PHE A 647 -33.24 52.43 -31.33
C PHE A 647 -32.73 51.06 -31.80
N ILE A 648 -32.07 50.35 -30.88
CA ILE A 648 -31.68 48.96 -31.08
C ILE A 648 -33.00 48.21 -31.22
N PRO A 649 -33.27 47.51 -32.34
CA PRO A 649 -34.42 46.60 -32.40
C PRO A 649 -34.28 45.61 -31.26
N ASP A 650 -35.39 45.29 -30.59
CA ASP A 650 -35.45 44.36 -29.45
C ASP A 650 -34.42 43.23 -29.60
N PRO A 651 -33.68 42.90 -28.52
CA PRO A 651 -32.68 41.85 -28.58
C PRO A 651 -33.36 40.60 -29.14
N LYS A 652 -32.99 40.20 -30.36
CA LYS A 652 -33.36 38.90 -30.90
C LYS A 652 -33.05 37.91 -29.79
N LYS A 653 -34.08 37.22 -29.30
CA LYS A 653 -33.98 36.16 -28.31
C LYS A 653 -32.68 35.41 -28.57
N GLN A 654 -31.71 35.57 -27.68
CA GLN A 654 -30.51 34.77 -27.71
C GLN A 654 -31.01 33.33 -27.74
N GLN A 655 -30.65 32.60 -28.80
CA GLN A 655 -30.90 31.18 -28.83
C GLN A 655 -30.38 30.62 -27.51
N PRO A 656 -31.15 29.73 -26.85
CA PRO A 656 -30.70 29.12 -25.62
C PRO A 656 -29.28 28.59 -25.84
N PRO A 657 -28.35 28.78 -24.88
CA PRO A 657 -26.98 28.31 -25.02
C PRO A 657 -27.04 26.86 -25.51
N THR A 658 -26.33 26.59 -26.61
CA THR A 658 -26.22 25.23 -27.15
C THR A 658 -25.95 24.31 -25.97
N PRO A 659 -26.73 23.21 -25.82
CA PRO A 659 -26.53 22.30 -24.70
C PRO A 659 -25.05 21.95 -24.63
N PRO A 660 -24.44 21.92 -23.43
CA PRO A 660 -23.04 21.60 -23.30
C PRO A 660 -22.75 20.33 -24.10
N PRO A 661 -21.67 20.30 -24.90
CA PRO A 661 -21.33 19.11 -25.67
C PRO A 661 -21.37 17.92 -24.73
N LYS A 662 -21.97 16.81 -25.19
CA LYS A 662 -22.06 15.59 -24.38
C LYS A 662 -20.68 15.32 -23.78
N PRO A 663 -20.59 15.03 -22.48
CA PRO A 663 -19.31 14.72 -21.86
C PRO A 663 -18.63 13.63 -22.70
N PRO A 664 -17.33 13.78 -23.02
CA PRO A 664 -16.62 12.81 -23.82
C PRO A 664 -16.67 11.46 -23.12
N VAL A 665 -16.73 10.39 -23.91
CA VAL A 665 -16.64 9.03 -23.36
C VAL A 665 -15.16 8.82 -23.08
N LEU A 666 -14.78 8.92 -21.80
CA LEU A 666 -13.41 8.64 -21.40
C LEU A 666 -13.13 7.15 -21.64
N PRO A 667 -11.98 6.80 -22.24
CA PRO A 667 -11.57 5.41 -22.30
C PRO A 667 -11.37 4.91 -20.87
N LYS A 668 -11.76 3.66 -20.64
CA LYS A 668 -11.32 2.93 -19.46
C LYS A 668 -9.96 2.37 -19.83
N LEU A 669 -8.94 2.80 -19.09
CA LEU A 669 -7.62 2.20 -19.12
C LEU A 669 -7.68 1.08 -18.10
#